data_AF-A0A2S0XE69-F1
#
_entry.id   AF-A0A2S0XE69-F1
#
_cell.length_a   1.000
_cell.length_b   1.000
_cell.length_c   1.000
_cell.angle_alpha   90.00
_cell.angle_beta   90.00
_cell.angle_gamma   90.00
#
_symmetry.space_group_name_H-M   'P 1'
#
loop_
_entity.id
_entity.type
_entity.pdbx_description
1 polymer ?
#
loop_
_entity_poly.entity_id
_entity_poly.type
_entity_poly.pdbx_seq_one_letter_code
_entity_poly.pdbx_strand_id
1 'polypeptide(L)'
;MSTRSKPLFELQRVLRYGAVGLLNTALGFGIILALLKLGFGDFMANVTGFAAGLLLSFVLNSLWTFDRTAGYQPGVVWRYAISFAIAYAANLAVVMAARAGGIVDNPLTHLAGIGVYSITFYLGSAHFVFVPRSGLQSKERRDYTLSTERWPEAAILLGLLAAYLMLRNIAVSLDVVWQMWIARQMLGGAVLYRDILELNPPLWFWMAIPVEWTAQALDIPSVQAIVAAVFLLIAAALALLSILLTDTSPATRATLLVTAFLALVIIPIQEFAQREHLAAIGAIPYLALIARRADNLPTDWKVAAATGLLAASGFALKHYFVLVPLLLELWLIYRLRRNWTPVRAETVILSAGAASYGVAVVLLAPDFLTTMVPMVSIAYDGYEVSFLKQFLRPFIAVWALSGIVLWQQRSTLPSLTFASALAALAFSFAYFAQQKGWRYHSVPTTALLFFAVAPLWQKHRWRSVTLPANAALVVCTLLPLIVSLAAGPYKNVTEATVRDLLRDSRPGTATMMLTAHPTNFWPTVEKAGLKWPSRYFAFWMVLAMSEHEKKYGSLTPELAALANDIRRQTVEDLRCNVPDIILVDDFRLSKSPGFDILEFFRKDKDFERLFANYSLDRKSVIYTSYKKAADWQPERPVGCRTIH
;
A
#
# COMPACT_ATOMS: atom_id res chain seq x y z
N MET A 1 -13.62 -35.55 40.35
CA MET A 1 -13.57 -34.57 41.46
C MET A 1 -12.15 -33.98 41.53
N SER A 2 -11.95 -32.76 41.02
CA SER A 2 -10.88 -31.81 41.42
C SER A 2 -11.03 -30.57 40.54
N THR A 3 -12.00 -29.75 40.91
CA THR A 3 -12.22 -28.41 40.38
C THR A 3 -11.51 -27.40 41.30
N ARG A 4 -10.94 -26.35 40.70
CA ARG A 4 -10.57 -25.04 41.29
C ARG A 4 -9.26 -24.97 42.10
N SER A 5 -8.15 -24.69 41.41
CA SER A 5 -7.03 -23.92 41.99
C SER A 5 -6.19 -23.09 40.98
N LYS A 6 -6.41 -23.21 39.66
CA LYS A 6 -5.61 -22.49 38.65
C LYS A 6 -5.73 -20.95 38.62
N PRO A 7 -6.91 -20.30 38.78
CA PRO A 7 -6.98 -18.83 38.70
C PRO A 7 -6.28 -18.14 39.87
N LEU A 8 -6.22 -18.79 41.03
CA LEU A 8 -5.51 -18.29 42.21
C LEU A 8 -4.00 -18.20 41.98
N PHE A 9 -3.42 -19.15 41.22
CA PHE A 9 -1.98 -19.20 40.97
C PHE A 9 -1.50 -18.12 40.00
N GLU A 10 -2.26 -17.87 38.91
CA GLU A 10 -1.97 -16.78 37.97
C GLU A 10 -2.26 -15.42 38.60
N LEU A 11 -3.32 -15.28 39.40
CA LEU A 11 -3.58 -14.05 40.14
C LEU A 11 -2.45 -13.76 41.13
N GLN A 12 -1.95 -14.77 41.85
CA GLN A 12 -0.82 -14.61 42.76
C GLN A 12 0.45 -14.18 42.02
N ARG A 13 0.70 -14.69 40.81
CA ARG A 13 1.84 -14.29 39.98
C ARG A 13 1.73 -12.84 39.50
N VAL A 14 0.54 -12.41 39.05
CA VAL A 14 0.27 -11.01 38.68
C VAL A 14 0.45 -10.08 39.88
N LEU A 15 -0.04 -10.47 41.06
CA LEU A 15 0.13 -9.69 42.30
C LEU A 15 1.60 -9.57 42.71
N ARG A 16 2.38 -10.65 42.64
CA ARG A 16 3.83 -10.61 42.88
C ARG A 16 4.54 -9.70 41.87
N TYR A 17 4.19 -9.79 40.59
CA TYR A 17 4.76 -8.91 39.57
C TYR A 17 4.44 -7.44 39.84
N GLY A 18 3.19 -7.13 40.22
CA GLY A 18 2.79 -5.79 40.62
C GLY A 18 3.57 -5.28 41.84
N ALA A 19 3.76 -6.11 42.86
CA ALA A 19 4.55 -5.78 44.04
C ALA A 19 6.03 -5.51 43.71
N VAL A 20 6.62 -6.32 42.82
CA VAL A 20 7.98 -6.06 42.30
C VAL A 20 8.04 -4.74 41.55
N GLY A 21 7.01 -4.41 40.76
CA GLY A 21 6.89 -3.12 40.08
C GLY A 21 6.88 -1.93 41.04
N LEU A 22 6.16 -2.02 42.16
CA LEU A 22 6.13 -0.97 43.19
C LEU A 22 7.50 -0.82 43.88
N LEU A 23 8.14 -1.92 44.25
CA LEU A 23 9.48 -1.92 44.87
C LEU A 23 10.55 -1.33 43.93
N ASN A 24 10.46 -1.68 42.65
CA ASN A 24 11.28 -1.11 41.59
C ASN A 24 11.17 0.41 41.51
N THR A 25 9.95 0.93 41.46
CA THR A 25 9.71 2.38 41.41
C THR A 25 10.21 3.07 42.68
N ALA A 26 9.95 2.48 43.86
CA ALA A 26 10.42 3.04 45.14
C ALA A 26 11.95 3.11 45.23
N LEU A 27 12.64 2.03 44.85
CA LEU A 27 14.11 2.00 44.87
C LEU A 27 14.70 2.95 43.81
N GLY A 28 14.23 2.86 42.56
CA GLY A 28 14.74 3.65 41.46
C GLY A 28 14.56 5.15 41.73
N PHE A 29 13.39 5.56 42.21
CA PHE A 29 13.13 6.95 42.57
C PHE A 29 13.90 7.38 43.84
N GLY A 30 14.02 6.52 44.84
CA GLY A 30 14.84 6.80 46.03
C GLY A 30 16.31 7.05 45.71
N ILE A 31 16.88 6.29 44.77
CA ILE A 31 18.26 6.48 44.29
C ILE A 31 18.40 7.80 43.53
N ILE A 32 17.41 8.17 42.70
CA ILE A 32 17.39 9.48 42.03
C ILE A 32 17.45 10.60 43.07
N LEU A 33 16.57 10.57 44.07
CA LEU A 33 16.53 11.59 45.13
C LEU A 33 17.83 11.64 45.95
N ALA A 34 18.41 10.50 46.28
CA ALA A 34 19.66 10.42 47.03
C ALA A 34 20.84 11.02 46.25
N LEU A 35 20.96 10.70 44.96
CA LEU A 35 22.02 11.22 44.10
C LEU A 35 21.87 12.72 43.83
N LEU A 36 20.64 13.20 43.63
CA LEU A 36 20.37 14.63 43.52
C LEU A 36 20.77 15.37 44.81
N LYS A 37 20.45 14.80 45.99
CA LYS A 37 20.85 15.38 47.29
C LYS A 37 22.37 15.39 47.51
N LEU A 38 23.09 14.44 46.91
CA LEU A 38 24.55 14.36 46.93
C LEU A 38 25.22 15.26 45.86
N GLY A 39 24.45 16.04 45.12
CA GLY A 39 24.97 17.00 44.12
C GLY A 39 25.28 16.39 42.75
N PHE A 40 24.86 15.15 42.48
CA PHE A 40 24.94 14.60 41.13
C PHE A 40 23.85 15.23 40.24
N GLY A 41 24.18 15.53 38.98
CA GLY A 41 23.25 16.13 38.02
C GLY A 41 22.10 15.19 37.61
N ASP A 42 21.01 15.77 37.10
CA ASP A 42 19.76 15.08 36.75
C ASP A 42 19.96 13.86 35.86
N PHE A 43 20.84 13.97 34.86
CA PHE A 43 21.11 12.87 33.93
C PHE A 43 21.71 11.66 34.65
N MET A 44 22.74 11.87 35.47
CA MET A 44 23.42 10.79 36.22
C MET A 44 22.49 10.16 37.25
N ALA A 45 21.72 10.98 37.98
CA ALA A 45 20.75 10.51 38.95
C ALA A 45 19.67 9.64 38.27
N ASN A 46 19.13 10.12 37.14
CA ASN A 46 18.07 9.44 36.38
C ASN A 46 18.54 8.09 35.82
N VAL A 47 19.66 8.07 35.08
CA VAL A 47 20.20 6.84 34.48
C VAL A 47 20.48 5.79 35.56
N THR A 48 21.09 6.21 36.68
CA THR A 48 21.45 5.28 37.77
C THR A 48 20.21 4.72 38.46
N GLY A 49 19.19 5.56 38.73
CA GLY A 49 17.93 5.10 39.33
C GLY A 49 17.17 4.11 38.45
N PHE A 50 17.04 4.38 37.16
CA PHE A 50 16.39 3.46 36.22
C PHE A 50 17.16 2.14 36.08
N ALA A 51 18.49 2.18 36.02
CA ALA A 51 19.31 0.97 35.96
C ALA A 51 19.15 0.11 37.23
N ALA A 52 19.23 0.73 38.41
CA ALA A 52 19.07 0.04 39.69
C ALA A 52 17.66 -0.58 39.85
N GLY A 53 16.62 0.16 39.45
CA GLY A 53 15.26 -0.36 39.44
C GLY A 53 15.09 -1.56 38.50
N LEU A 54 15.59 -1.47 37.26
CA LEU A 54 15.50 -2.56 36.29
C LEU A 54 16.23 -3.82 36.76
N LEU A 55 17.40 -3.65 37.40
CA LEU A 55 18.15 -4.74 38.00
C LEU A 55 17.38 -5.39 39.16
N LEU A 56 16.81 -4.59 40.07
CA LEU A 56 15.98 -5.10 41.16
C LEU A 56 14.78 -5.88 40.61
N SER A 57 14.10 -5.31 39.62
CA SER A 57 12.95 -5.93 38.96
C SER A 57 13.33 -7.28 38.34
N PHE A 58 14.47 -7.34 37.65
CA PHE A 58 14.96 -8.58 37.05
C PHE A 58 15.24 -9.64 38.12
N VAL A 59 15.98 -9.28 39.18
CA VAL A 59 16.35 -10.19 40.25
C VAL A 59 15.10 -10.72 40.97
N LEU A 60 14.21 -9.84 41.44
CA LEU A 60 13.01 -10.26 42.16
C LEU A 60 12.05 -11.04 41.27
N ASN A 61 11.87 -10.66 40.00
CA ASN A 61 11.05 -11.45 39.10
C ASN A 61 11.66 -12.84 38.84
N SER A 62 12.98 -12.95 38.75
CA SER A 62 13.67 -14.23 38.54
C SER A 62 13.69 -15.15 39.77
N LEU A 63 13.50 -14.60 40.98
CA LEU A 63 13.59 -15.31 42.25
C LEU A 63 12.22 -15.58 42.90
N TRP A 64 11.27 -14.67 42.73
CA TRP A 64 10.03 -14.63 43.52
C TRP A 64 8.75 -14.66 42.67
N THR A 65 8.74 -13.99 41.52
CA THR A 65 7.57 -13.91 40.64
C THR A 65 7.47 -15.10 39.69
N PHE A 66 8.58 -15.46 39.05
CA PHE A 66 8.65 -16.54 38.08
C PHE A 66 9.50 -17.69 38.64
N ASP A 67 9.01 -18.91 38.48
CA ASP A 67 9.54 -20.09 39.15
C ASP A 67 10.90 -20.53 38.56
N ARG A 68 11.89 -20.73 39.43
CA ARG A 68 13.29 -21.00 39.08
C ARG A 68 13.65 -22.49 39.13
N THR A 69 12.70 -23.37 39.46
CA THR A 69 12.91 -24.80 39.74
C THR A 69 13.70 -25.60 38.69
N ALA A 70 13.76 -25.17 37.43
CA ALA A 70 14.56 -25.81 36.36
C ALA A 70 15.62 -24.91 35.68
N GLY A 71 15.83 -23.69 36.17
CA GLY A 71 16.69 -22.67 35.53
C GLY A 71 16.13 -22.12 34.21
N TYR A 72 16.60 -20.93 33.79
CA TYR A 72 16.07 -20.21 32.62
C TYR A 72 16.85 -20.49 31.32
N GLN A 73 16.17 -20.38 30.18
CA GLN A 73 16.81 -20.48 28.87
C GLN A 73 18.02 -19.51 28.74
N PRO A 74 19.08 -19.89 27.97
CA PRO A 74 20.22 -19.01 27.72
C PRO A 74 19.80 -17.64 27.17
N GLY A 75 20.51 -16.58 27.55
CA GLY A 75 20.21 -15.22 27.09
C GLY A 75 19.05 -14.53 27.81
N VAL A 76 18.63 -15.02 28.98
CA VAL A 76 17.54 -14.44 29.79
C VAL A 76 17.66 -12.92 30.02
N VAL A 77 18.88 -12.41 30.23
CA VAL A 77 19.14 -10.97 30.41
C VAL A 77 18.80 -10.17 29.14
N TRP A 78 19.22 -10.65 27.97
CA TRP A 78 18.91 -9.98 26.70
C TRP A 78 17.43 -10.05 26.35
N ARG A 79 16.77 -11.17 26.67
CA ARG A 79 15.32 -11.31 26.48
C ARG A 79 14.54 -10.35 27.37
N TYR A 80 15.02 -10.12 28.59
CA TYR A 80 14.46 -9.14 29.51
C TYR A 80 14.63 -7.71 28.97
N ALA A 81 15.84 -7.36 28.50
CA ALA A 81 16.10 -6.06 27.89
C ALA A 81 15.24 -5.80 26.64
N ILE A 82 15.07 -6.81 25.78
CA ILE A 82 14.18 -6.73 24.60
C ILE A 82 12.72 -6.53 25.04
N SER A 83 12.25 -7.31 26.02
CA SER A 83 10.87 -7.17 26.53
C SER A 83 10.62 -5.79 27.13
N PHE A 84 11.62 -5.24 27.83
CA PHE A 84 11.57 -3.89 28.36
C PHE A 84 11.48 -2.85 27.25
N ALA A 85 12.34 -2.95 26.22
CA ALA A 85 12.35 -2.03 25.09
C ALA A 85 11.02 -2.05 24.32
N ILE A 86 10.44 -3.24 24.10
CA ILE A 86 9.13 -3.39 23.45
C ILE A 86 8.02 -2.75 24.29
N ALA A 87 7.99 -3.03 25.59
CA ALA A 87 6.98 -2.45 26.48
C ALA A 87 7.11 -0.92 26.56
N TYR A 88 8.33 -0.40 26.59
CA TYR A 88 8.60 1.05 26.58
C TYR A 88 8.19 1.70 25.25
N ALA A 89 8.45 1.05 24.12
CA ALA A 89 7.98 1.53 22.82
C ALA A 89 6.44 1.54 22.74
N ALA A 90 5.77 0.52 23.29
CA ALA A 90 4.31 0.47 23.37
C ALA A 90 3.74 1.59 24.26
N ASN A 91 4.37 1.87 25.40
CA ASN A 91 4.05 3.03 26.25
C ASN A 91 4.14 4.34 25.47
N LEU A 92 5.26 4.56 24.79
CA LEU A 92 5.51 5.79 24.03
C LEU A 92 4.51 5.93 22.87
N ALA A 93 4.15 4.84 22.21
CA ALA A 93 3.13 4.83 21.16
C ALA A 93 1.76 5.31 21.67
N VAL A 94 1.35 4.92 22.88
CA VAL A 94 0.10 5.42 23.50
C VAL A 94 0.17 6.93 23.72
N VAL A 95 1.29 7.42 24.27
CA VAL A 95 1.48 8.86 24.53
C VAL A 95 1.50 9.66 23.22
N MET A 96 2.21 9.17 22.20
CA MET A 96 2.28 9.80 20.89
C MET A 96 0.92 9.79 20.17
N ALA A 97 0.15 8.70 20.26
CA ALA A 97 -1.17 8.59 19.65
C ALA A 97 -2.17 9.56 20.31
N ALA A 98 -2.17 9.65 21.64
CA ALA A 98 -3.00 10.60 22.35
C ALA A 98 -2.66 12.05 21.99
N ARG A 99 -1.36 12.38 21.91
CA ARG A 99 -0.90 13.70 21.48
C ARG A 99 -1.32 14.03 20.04
N ALA A 100 -1.19 13.07 19.12
CA ALA A 100 -1.63 13.23 17.73
C ALA A 100 -3.16 13.38 17.62
N GLY A 101 -3.91 12.82 18.56
CA GLY A 101 -5.37 12.98 18.69
C GLY A 101 -5.79 14.27 19.41
N GLY A 102 -4.88 15.19 19.72
CA GLY A 102 -5.17 16.45 20.41
C GLY A 102 -5.30 16.36 21.93
N ILE A 103 -5.06 15.17 22.51
CA ILE A 103 -5.06 14.97 23.97
C ILE A 103 -3.65 15.25 24.49
N VAL A 104 -3.40 16.50 24.85
CA VAL A 104 -2.10 17.00 25.32
C VAL A 104 -2.17 17.25 26.83
N ASP A 105 -1.06 17.02 27.54
CA ASP A 105 -0.90 17.26 28.99
C ASP A 105 -1.93 16.55 29.88
N ASN A 106 -2.48 15.42 29.42
CA ASN A 106 -3.46 14.63 30.15
C ASN A 106 -2.80 13.52 31.00
N PRO A 107 -2.90 13.55 32.34
CA PRO A 107 -2.34 12.51 33.22
C PRO A 107 -2.91 11.10 32.94
N LEU A 108 -4.15 11.00 32.48
CA LEU A 108 -4.80 9.72 32.14
C LEU A 108 -4.13 9.05 30.94
N THR A 109 -3.57 9.83 30.01
CA THR A 109 -2.77 9.30 28.89
C THR A 109 -1.51 8.59 29.40
N HIS A 110 -0.83 9.18 30.38
CA HIS A 110 0.35 8.58 30.99
C HIS A 110 -0.03 7.34 31.81
N LEU A 111 -1.16 7.36 32.53
CA LEU A 111 -1.66 6.20 33.25
C LEU A 111 -2.02 5.05 32.30
N ALA A 112 -2.68 5.34 31.17
CA ALA A 112 -2.98 4.36 30.13
C ALA A 112 -1.70 3.78 29.52
N GLY A 113 -0.71 4.63 29.22
CA GLY A 113 0.60 4.20 28.76
C GLY A 113 1.30 3.30 29.77
N ILE A 114 1.26 3.63 31.06
CA ILE A 114 1.84 2.80 32.13
C ILE A 114 1.11 1.45 32.24
N GLY A 115 -0.22 1.44 32.09
CA GLY A 115 -1.00 0.20 32.03
C GLY A 115 -0.56 -0.70 30.87
N VAL A 116 -0.43 -0.14 29.66
CA VAL A 116 0.04 -0.86 28.47
C VAL A 116 1.48 -1.36 28.65
N TYR A 117 2.36 -0.54 29.22
CA TYR A 117 3.72 -0.94 29.59
C TYR A 117 3.71 -2.15 30.51
N SER A 118 2.99 -2.09 31.64
CA SER A 118 2.98 -3.12 32.66
C SER A 118 2.41 -4.44 32.14
N ILE A 119 1.35 -4.41 31.34
CA ILE A 119 0.76 -5.61 30.73
C ILE A 119 1.73 -6.22 29.71
N THR A 120 2.25 -5.40 28.79
CA THR A 120 3.17 -5.87 27.74
C THR A 120 4.44 -6.45 28.35
N PHE A 121 4.98 -5.80 29.38
CA PHE A 121 6.20 -6.23 30.03
C PHE A 121 5.98 -7.47 30.91
N TYR A 122 4.81 -7.60 31.54
CA TYR A 122 4.41 -8.82 32.25
C TYR A 122 4.34 -10.02 31.28
N LEU A 123 3.64 -9.87 30.16
CA LEU A 123 3.49 -10.93 29.16
C LEU A 123 4.84 -11.32 28.55
N GLY A 124 5.68 -10.34 28.21
CA GLY A 124 7.06 -10.58 27.78
C GLY A 124 7.86 -11.32 28.86
N SER A 125 7.77 -10.90 30.12
CA SER A 125 8.45 -11.55 31.24
C SER A 125 7.99 -13.00 31.45
N ALA A 126 6.68 -13.24 31.43
CA ALA A 126 6.07 -14.54 31.71
C ALA A 126 6.28 -15.56 30.58
N HIS A 127 6.24 -15.13 29.31
CA HIS A 127 6.21 -16.04 28.17
C HIS A 127 7.49 -16.04 27.34
N PHE A 128 8.32 -15.01 27.47
CA PHE A 128 9.54 -14.87 26.69
C PHE A 128 10.79 -14.81 27.56
N VAL A 129 10.79 -14.10 28.69
CA VAL A 129 12.01 -13.96 29.51
C VAL A 129 12.22 -15.18 30.39
N PHE A 130 11.30 -15.44 31.32
CA PHE A 130 11.47 -16.40 32.40
C PHE A 130 10.90 -17.77 32.04
N VAL A 131 11.37 -18.31 30.91
CA VAL A 131 10.96 -19.64 30.41
C VAL A 131 11.94 -20.71 30.91
N PRO A 132 11.46 -21.81 31.54
CA PRO A 132 12.31 -22.90 32.02
C PRO A 132 13.14 -23.58 30.90
N ARG A 133 14.34 -24.10 31.24
CA ARG A 133 15.14 -24.93 30.32
C ARG A 133 14.43 -26.27 30.07
N SER A 134 14.22 -26.58 28.79
CA SER A 134 13.67 -27.86 28.35
C SER A 134 14.71 -28.97 28.52
N GLY A 135 14.66 -29.68 29.65
CA GLY A 135 15.56 -30.82 29.91
C GLY A 135 15.01 -31.88 30.88
N LEU A 136 14.19 -31.51 31.85
CA LEU A 136 13.62 -32.46 32.81
C LEU A 136 12.21 -31.98 33.21
N GLN A 137 11.18 -32.40 32.50
CA GLN A 137 9.83 -32.53 33.08
C GLN A 137 8.96 -33.45 32.23
N SER A 138 8.34 -34.38 32.95
CA SER A 138 7.47 -35.47 32.56
C SER A 138 6.27 -35.03 31.71
N LYS A 139 5.79 -35.99 30.91
CA LYS A 139 4.51 -35.97 30.20
C LYS A 139 3.35 -35.69 31.17
N GLU A 140 3.06 -34.43 31.43
CA GLU A 140 1.72 -34.02 31.83
C GLU A 140 1.11 -33.14 30.74
N ARG A 141 -0.09 -33.56 30.36
CA ARG A 141 -0.95 -33.06 29.29
C ARG A 141 -1.13 -31.54 29.46
N ARG A 142 -0.46 -30.75 28.61
CA ARG A 142 -0.69 -29.30 28.54
C ARG A 142 -2.01 -29.03 27.83
N ASP A 143 -3.02 -28.64 28.60
CA ASP A 143 -4.21 -27.96 28.07
C ASP A 143 -3.76 -26.62 27.47
N TYR A 144 -3.69 -26.54 26.14
CA TYR A 144 -3.45 -25.29 25.42
C TYR A 144 -4.71 -24.42 25.51
N THR A 145 -4.60 -23.25 26.15
CA THR A 145 -5.65 -22.23 26.10
C THR A 145 -5.67 -21.58 24.71
N LEU A 146 -6.86 -21.37 24.12
CA LEU A 146 -7.09 -20.68 22.84
C LEU A 146 -6.29 -19.38 22.64
N SER A 147 -5.90 -18.70 23.72
CA SER A 147 -5.09 -17.47 23.70
C SER A 147 -3.63 -17.66 23.28
N THR A 148 -3.02 -18.83 23.51
CA THR A 148 -1.61 -19.08 23.15
C THR A 148 -1.43 -19.50 21.69
N GLU A 149 -2.49 -19.96 21.04
CA GLU A 149 -2.45 -20.32 19.62
C GLU A 149 -2.76 -19.14 18.70
N ARG A 150 -3.67 -18.23 19.09
CA ARG A 150 -4.16 -17.14 18.23
C ARG A 150 -3.54 -15.75 18.47
N TRP A 151 -2.46 -15.67 19.22
CA TRP A 151 -1.73 -14.41 19.42
C TRP A 151 -1.23 -13.76 18.10
N PRO A 152 -0.82 -14.52 17.04
CA PRO A 152 -0.40 -13.90 15.78
C PRO A 152 -1.52 -13.07 15.14
N GLU A 153 -2.74 -13.63 15.12
CA GLU A 153 -3.92 -12.98 14.57
C GLU A 153 -4.28 -11.73 15.37
N ALA A 154 -4.28 -11.82 16.70
CA ALA A 154 -4.55 -10.68 17.57
C ALA A 154 -3.54 -9.54 17.38
N ALA A 155 -2.24 -9.86 17.26
CA ALA A 155 -1.19 -8.88 17.01
C ALA A 155 -1.37 -8.17 15.66
N ILE A 156 -1.76 -8.92 14.62
CA ILE A 156 -1.98 -8.38 13.28
C ILE A 156 -3.24 -7.52 13.22
N LEU A 157 -4.32 -7.92 13.89
CA LEU A 157 -5.54 -7.10 13.99
C LEU A 157 -5.26 -5.76 14.69
N LEU A 158 -4.51 -5.78 15.79
CA LEU A 158 -4.08 -4.56 16.48
C LEU A 158 -3.16 -3.70 15.60
N GLY A 159 -2.22 -4.32 14.89
CA GLY A 159 -1.33 -3.63 13.95
C GLY A 159 -2.07 -2.99 12.78
N LEU A 160 -3.07 -3.70 12.21
CA LEU A 160 -3.94 -3.18 11.18
C LEU A 160 -4.79 -2.01 11.67
N LEU A 161 -5.38 -2.12 12.86
CA LEU A 161 -6.16 -1.04 13.45
C LEU A 161 -5.29 0.20 13.69
N ALA A 162 -4.11 0.03 14.27
CA ALA A 162 -3.16 1.12 14.47
C ALA A 162 -2.74 1.77 13.14
N ALA A 163 -2.40 0.95 12.14
CA ALA A 163 -2.03 1.45 10.82
C ALA A 163 -3.18 2.20 10.13
N TYR A 164 -4.41 1.69 10.20
CA TYR A 164 -5.58 2.37 9.66
C TYR A 164 -5.80 3.72 10.35
N LEU A 165 -5.75 3.79 11.68
CA LEU A 165 -5.92 5.05 12.40
C LEU A 165 -4.84 6.08 12.05
N MET A 166 -3.61 5.63 11.79
CA MET A 166 -2.50 6.51 11.34
C MET A 166 -2.62 6.92 9.87
N LEU A 167 -3.12 6.05 9.01
CA LEU A 167 -3.11 6.22 7.55
C LEU A 167 -4.48 6.57 6.94
N ARG A 168 -5.56 6.67 7.72
CA ARG A 168 -6.91 7.01 7.21
C ARG A 168 -6.97 8.30 6.39
N ASN A 169 -6.06 9.24 6.68
CA ASN A 169 -5.92 10.53 5.98
C ASN A 169 -4.68 10.59 5.08
N ILE A 170 -4.15 9.43 4.67
CA ILE A 170 -2.99 9.36 3.78
C ILE A 170 -3.31 10.05 2.45
N ALA A 171 -2.36 10.81 1.93
CA ALA A 171 -2.44 11.30 0.55
C ALA A 171 -2.26 10.11 -0.41
N VAL A 172 -3.24 9.90 -1.29
CA VAL A 172 -3.21 8.89 -2.35
C VAL A 172 -2.77 9.50 -3.67
N SER A 173 -2.39 8.66 -4.63
CA SER A 173 -1.91 9.10 -5.94
C SER A 173 -2.99 9.82 -6.75
N LEU A 174 -2.55 10.60 -7.74
CA LEU A 174 -3.44 11.22 -8.72
C LEU A 174 -4.37 10.22 -9.40
N ASP A 175 -3.91 8.99 -9.67
CA ASP A 175 -4.72 7.98 -10.37
C ASP A 175 -5.87 7.53 -9.47
N VAL A 176 -5.63 7.35 -8.17
CA VAL A 176 -6.66 6.94 -7.21
C VAL A 176 -7.66 8.08 -6.97
N VAL A 177 -7.19 9.33 -6.91
CA VAL A 177 -8.10 10.49 -6.85
C VAL A 177 -8.97 10.57 -8.10
N TRP A 178 -8.37 10.38 -9.28
CA TRP A 178 -9.08 10.35 -10.56
C TRP A 178 -10.09 9.20 -10.64
N GLN A 179 -9.72 8.02 -10.14
CA GLN A 179 -10.60 6.85 -10.07
C GLN A 179 -11.87 7.16 -9.25
N MET A 180 -11.72 7.77 -8.08
CA MET A 180 -12.85 8.15 -7.24
C MET A 180 -13.68 9.28 -7.87
N TRP A 181 -13.03 10.24 -8.52
CA TRP A 181 -13.72 11.28 -9.28
C TRP A 181 -14.56 10.70 -10.42
N ILE A 182 -14.03 9.74 -11.19
CA ILE A 182 -14.77 9.02 -12.23
C ILE A 182 -15.98 8.30 -11.64
N ALA A 183 -15.79 7.58 -10.52
CA ALA A 183 -16.90 6.88 -9.86
C ALA A 183 -18.02 7.85 -9.48
N ARG A 184 -17.69 9.05 -8.99
CA ARG A 184 -18.66 10.11 -8.69
C ARG A 184 -19.43 10.55 -9.93
N GLN A 185 -18.73 10.78 -11.04
CA GLN A 185 -19.39 11.17 -12.29
C GLN A 185 -20.28 10.07 -12.84
N MET A 186 -19.86 8.80 -12.73
CA MET A 186 -20.66 7.66 -13.17
C MET A 186 -21.94 7.50 -12.34
N LEU A 187 -21.88 7.73 -11.03
CA LEU A 187 -23.07 7.82 -10.17
C LEU A 187 -24.00 8.99 -10.57
N GLY A 188 -23.42 10.08 -11.10
CA GLY A 188 -24.13 11.20 -11.72
C GLY A 188 -24.66 10.94 -13.14
N GLY A 189 -24.48 9.73 -13.68
CA GLY A 189 -24.98 9.32 -14.99
C GLY A 189 -24.00 9.47 -16.16
N ALA A 190 -22.73 9.83 -15.90
CA ALA A 190 -21.70 9.85 -16.94
C ALA A 190 -21.36 8.43 -17.42
N VAL A 191 -21.15 8.28 -18.73
CA VAL A 191 -20.75 7.02 -19.36
C VAL A 191 -19.24 7.01 -19.58
N LEU A 192 -18.57 6.02 -19.00
CA LEU A 192 -17.13 5.80 -19.12
C LEU A 192 -16.73 5.49 -20.57
N TYR A 193 -15.62 6.07 -21.03
CA TYR A 193 -15.06 6.03 -22.40
C TYR A 193 -15.81 6.82 -23.47
N ARG A 194 -16.95 7.43 -23.12
CA ARG A 194 -17.64 8.38 -23.99
C ARG A 194 -17.61 9.79 -23.42
N ASP A 195 -18.09 9.92 -22.18
CA ASP A 195 -18.21 11.21 -21.49
C ASP A 195 -16.95 11.50 -20.67
N ILE A 196 -16.16 10.46 -20.36
CA ILE A 196 -14.84 10.54 -19.71
C ILE A 196 -13.92 9.53 -20.37
N LEU A 197 -12.81 9.99 -20.93
CA LEU A 197 -11.83 9.15 -21.62
C LEU A 197 -10.73 8.70 -20.66
N GLU A 198 -10.46 7.39 -20.66
CA GLU A 198 -9.52 6.79 -19.74
C GLU A 198 -8.80 5.59 -20.34
N LEU A 199 -7.49 5.52 -20.11
CA LEU A 199 -6.58 4.54 -20.71
C LEU A 199 -6.80 3.12 -20.20
N ASN A 200 -7.26 3.02 -18.95
CA ASN A 200 -7.27 1.77 -18.22
C ASN A 200 -8.59 1.00 -18.41
N PRO A 201 -8.58 -0.35 -18.36
CA PRO A 201 -9.80 -1.16 -18.45
C PRO A 201 -10.82 -0.86 -17.33
N PRO A 202 -12.12 -1.14 -17.55
CA PRO A 202 -13.19 -0.57 -16.74
C PRO A 202 -13.32 -1.13 -15.32
N LEU A 203 -12.83 -2.35 -15.07
CA LEU A 203 -12.98 -3.01 -13.77
C LEU A 203 -12.54 -2.13 -12.61
N TRP A 204 -11.42 -1.42 -12.75
CA TRP A 204 -10.90 -0.59 -11.67
C TRP A 204 -11.84 0.56 -11.32
N PHE A 205 -12.50 1.16 -12.31
CA PHE A 205 -13.48 2.23 -12.09
C PHE A 205 -14.80 1.67 -11.54
N TRP A 206 -15.24 0.51 -12.05
CA TRP A 206 -16.43 -0.17 -11.50
C TRP A 206 -16.26 -0.57 -10.04
N MET A 207 -15.06 -0.97 -9.63
CA MET A 207 -14.75 -1.26 -8.22
C MET A 207 -14.85 -0.01 -7.32
N ALA A 208 -14.65 1.20 -7.86
CA ALA A 208 -14.75 2.44 -7.11
C ALA A 208 -16.20 2.94 -6.94
N ILE A 209 -17.12 2.55 -7.82
CA ILE A 209 -18.55 2.95 -7.74
C ILE A 209 -19.17 2.65 -6.37
N PRO A 210 -19.15 1.40 -5.85
CA PRO A 210 -19.75 1.12 -4.55
C PRO A 210 -19.02 1.83 -3.39
N VAL A 211 -17.72 2.10 -3.55
CA VAL A 211 -16.92 2.83 -2.55
C VAL A 211 -17.34 4.30 -2.51
N GLU A 212 -17.48 4.95 -3.67
CA GLU A 212 -17.92 6.33 -3.77
C GLU A 212 -19.38 6.49 -3.34
N TRP A 213 -20.25 5.55 -3.69
CA TRP A 213 -21.63 5.52 -3.22
C TRP A 213 -21.69 5.49 -1.69
N THR A 214 -20.85 4.66 -1.06
CA THR A 214 -20.74 4.60 0.41
C THR A 214 -20.19 5.90 0.97
N ALA A 215 -19.23 6.54 0.28
CA ALA A 215 -18.67 7.82 0.69
C ALA A 215 -19.76 8.92 0.74
N GLN A 216 -20.58 9.01 -0.31
CA GLN A 216 -21.71 9.94 -0.39
C GLN A 216 -22.80 9.63 0.64
N ALA A 217 -23.13 8.35 0.83
CA ALA A 217 -24.15 7.93 1.79
C ALA A 217 -23.78 8.22 3.25
N LEU A 218 -22.47 8.19 3.58
CA LEU A 218 -21.95 8.47 4.92
C LEU A 218 -21.42 9.90 5.08
N ASP A 219 -21.49 10.73 4.04
CA ASP A 219 -20.93 12.08 3.99
C ASP A 219 -19.44 12.14 4.42
N ILE A 220 -18.64 11.18 3.92
CA ILE A 220 -17.19 11.13 4.16
C ILE A 220 -16.41 11.41 2.87
N PRO A 221 -15.18 11.95 2.96
CA PRO A 221 -14.35 12.17 1.77
C PRO A 221 -14.07 10.88 1.01
N SER A 222 -14.19 10.93 -0.33
CA SER A 222 -13.94 9.79 -1.23
C SER A 222 -12.59 9.10 -1.00
N VAL A 223 -11.54 9.88 -0.72
CA VAL A 223 -10.20 9.37 -0.40
C VAL A 223 -10.19 8.54 0.88
N GLN A 224 -10.93 8.96 1.92
CA GLN A 224 -11.02 8.19 3.17
C GLN A 224 -11.79 6.87 2.94
N ALA A 225 -12.84 6.90 2.13
CA ALA A 225 -13.62 5.71 1.79
C ALA A 225 -12.78 4.66 1.05
N ILE A 226 -11.99 5.06 0.04
CA ILE A 226 -11.12 4.11 -0.67
C ILE A 226 -9.98 3.60 0.21
N VAL A 227 -9.41 4.43 1.08
CA VAL A 227 -8.41 3.97 2.06
C VAL A 227 -9.01 2.92 3.00
N ALA A 228 -10.21 3.16 3.54
CA ALA A 228 -10.91 2.19 4.37
C ALA A 228 -11.22 0.89 3.62
N ALA A 229 -11.70 0.96 2.38
CA ALA A 229 -11.97 -0.20 1.53
C ALA A 229 -10.69 -1.04 1.30
N VAL A 230 -9.56 -0.39 1.03
CA VAL A 230 -8.28 -1.10 0.84
C VAL A 230 -7.79 -1.74 2.14
N PHE A 231 -7.95 -1.09 3.30
CA PHE A 231 -7.64 -1.72 4.59
C PHE A 231 -8.52 -2.94 4.87
N LEU A 232 -9.80 -2.91 4.48
CA LEU A 232 -10.68 -4.08 4.57
C LEU A 232 -10.22 -5.22 3.65
N LEU A 233 -9.76 -4.91 2.43
CA LEU A 233 -9.17 -5.90 1.53
C LEU A 233 -7.87 -6.51 2.09
N ILE A 234 -7.00 -5.70 2.70
CA ILE A 234 -5.79 -6.18 3.39
C ILE A 234 -6.17 -7.08 4.57
N ALA A 235 -7.16 -6.67 5.37
CA ALA A 235 -7.64 -7.48 6.50
C ALA A 235 -8.20 -8.83 6.03
N ALA A 236 -8.98 -8.84 4.95
CA ALA A 236 -9.49 -10.06 4.34
C ALA A 236 -8.37 -10.96 3.80
N ALA A 237 -7.37 -10.38 3.12
CA ALA A 237 -6.21 -11.11 2.63
C ALA A 237 -5.39 -11.75 3.76
N LEU A 238 -5.14 -11.02 4.85
CA LEU A 238 -4.41 -11.51 6.01
C LEU A 238 -5.22 -12.56 6.81
N ALA A 239 -6.55 -12.42 6.87
CA ALA A 239 -7.42 -13.42 7.47
C ALA A 239 -7.39 -14.74 6.68
N LEU A 240 -7.51 -14.67 5.35
CA LEU A 240 -7.38 -15.85 4.49
C LEU A 240 -5.99 -16.48 4.60
N LEU A 241 -4.93 -15.66 4.62
CA LEU A 241 -3.57 -16.13 4.83
C LEU A 241 -3.42 -16.85 6.19
N SER A 242 -3.96 -16.29 7.27
CA SER A 242 -3.94 -16.94 8.60
C SER A 242 -4.62 -18.32 8.57
N ILE A 243 -5.80 -18.43 7.93
CA ILE A 243 -6.52 -19.70 7.77
C ILE A 243 -5.69 -20.72 6.97
N LEU A 244 -5.00 -20.29 5.90
CA LEU A 244 -4.16 -21.15 5.08
C LEU A 244 -2.86 -21.59 5.80
N LEU A 245 -2.49 -20.91 6.88
CA LEU A 245 -1.27 -21.14 7.68
C LEU A 245 -1.54 -21.85 9.02
N THR A 246 -2.75 -22.38 9.26
CA THR A 246 -3.10 -23.02 10.54
C THR A 246 -2.19 -24.18 10.92
N ASP A 247 -1.68 -24.91 9.92
CA ASP A 247 -0.80 -26.07 10.12
C ASP A 247 0.65 -25.70 10.46
N THR A 248 0.99 -24.40 10.43
CA THR A 248 2.32 -23.90 10.78
C THR A 248 2.41 -23.53 12.25
N SER A 249 3.63 -23.55 12.80
CA SER A 249 3.84 -23.13 14.19
C SER A 249 3.40 -21.67 14.39
N PRO A 250 2.87 -21.28 15.58
CA PRO A 250 2.45 -19.90 15.83
C PRO A 250 3.55 -18.86 15.54
N ALA A 251 4.81 -19.19 15.80
CA ALA A 251 5.94 -18.30 15.52
C ALA A 251 6.20 -18.12 14.00
N THR A 252 6.12 -19.21 13.22
CA THR A 252 6.24 -19.13 11.76
C THR A 252 5.06 -18.38 11.15
N ARG A 253 3.84 -18.68 11.62
CA ARG A 253 2.62 -17.97 11.22
C ARG A 253 2.70 -16.47 11.51
N ALA A 254 3.16 -16.09 12.71
CA ALA A 254 3.36 -14.69 13.06
C ALA A 254 4.34 -13.98 12.12
N THR A 255 5.49 -14.60 11.82
CA THR A 255 6.44 -14.00 10.87
C THR A 255 5.83 -13.84 9.49
N LEU A 256 5.13 -14.84 8.95
CA LEU A 256 4.49 -14.75 7.64
C LEU A 256 3.38 -13.67 7.62
N LEU A 257 2.56 -13.57 8.68
CA LEU A 257 1.53 -12.54 8.74
C LEU A 257 2.13 -11.14 8.88
N VAL A 258 3.18 -10.97 9.69
CA VAL A 258 3.87 -9.68 9.86
C VAL A 258 4.55 -9.27 8.56
N THR A 259 5.22 -10.18 7.85
CA THR A 259 5.84 -9.85 6.58
C THR A 259 4.80 -9.52 5.52
N ALA A 260 3.68 -10.24 5.45
CA ALA A 260 2.57 -9.89 4.57
C ALA A 260 1.98 -8.51 4.92
N PHE A 261 1.74 -8.22 6.20
CA PHE A 261 1.28 -6.92 6.66
C PHE A 261 2.22 -5.77 6.23
N LEU A 262 3.52 -5.92 6.47
CA LEU A 262 4.51 -4.91 6.07
C LEU A 262 4.58 -4.77 4.53
N ALA A 263 4.45 -5.88 3.80
CA ALA A 263 4.44 -5.87 2.34
C ALA A 263 3.23 -5.14 1.75
N LEU A 264 2.08 -5.18 2.42
CA LEU A 264 0.82 -4.58 1.97
C LEU A 264 0.57 -3.18 2.55
N VAL A 265 1.23 -2.79 3.64
CA VAL A 265 0.99 -1.46 4.27
C VAL A 265 2.16 -0.51 4.03
N ILE A 266 3.39 -0.98 4.18
CA ILE A 266 4.57 -0.10 4.16
C ILE A 266 5.15 0.06 2.75
N ILE A 267 5.37 -1.05 2.03
CA ILE A 267 5.96 -1.00 0.67
C ILE A 267 5.13 -0.14 -0.30
N PRO A 268 3.78 -0.22 -0.31
CA PRO A 268 2.96 0.59 -1.21
C PRO A 268 2.64 1.99 -0.66
N ILE A 269 3.22 2.46 0.45
CA ILE A 269 2.77 3.69 1.14
C ILE A 269 2.71 4.93 0.22
N GLN A 270 3.64 5.06 -0.74
CA GLN A 270 3.65 6.17 -1.69
C GLN A 270 2.62 6.01 -2.82
N GLU A 271 2.25 4.78 -3.12
CA GLU A 271 1.40 4.36 -4.26
C GLU A 271 0.17 3.60 -3.73
N PHE A 272 -0.33 4.03 -2.57
CA PHE A 272 -1.37 3.34 -1.84
C PHE A 272 -2.66 3.29 -2.66
N ALA A 273 -3.43 2.21 -2.52
CA ALA A 273 -4.63 1.93 -3.31
C ALA A 273 -4.47 1.80 -4.86
N GLN A 274 -3.25 1.83 -5.41
CA GLN A 274 -3.02 1.56 -6.84
C GLN A 274 -3.39 0.13 -7.25
N ARG A 275 -3.63 -0.08 -8.56
CA ARG A 275 -4.01 -1.39 -9.13
C ARG A 275 -3.01 -2.50 -8.82
N GLU A 276 -1.73 -2.18 -8.89
CA GLU A 276 -0.61 -3.05 -8.54
C GLU A 276 -0.68 -3.47 -7.08
N HIS A 277 -1.00 -2.53 -6.20
CA HIS A 277 -1.16 -2.82 -4.79
C HIS A 277 -2.35 -3.75 -4.56
N LEU A 278 -3.50 -3.51 -5.21
CA LEU A 278 -4.66 -4.41 -5.17
C LEU A 278 -4.33 -5.83 -5.67
N ALA A 279 -3.54 -5.93 -6.75
CA ALA A 279 -3.06 -7.21 -7.26
C ALA A 279 -2.15 -7.94 -6.25
N ALA A 280 -1.28 -7.22 -5.54
CA ALA A 280 -0.44 -7.80 -4.48
C ALA A 280 -1.28 -8.29 -3.28
N ILE A 281 -2.32 -7.54 -2.89
CA ILE A 281 -3.26 -7.94 -1.83
C ILE A 281 -3.93 -9.28 -2.18
N GLY A 282 -4.43 -9.43 -3.41
CA GLY A 282 -5.04 -10.68 -3.86
C GLY A 282 -4.04 -11.82 -4.06
N ALA A 283 -2.80 -11.50 -4.48
CA ALA A 283 -1.77 -12.50 -4.73
C ALA A 283 -1.35 -13.22 -3.44
N ILE A 284 -1.11 -12.53 -2.32
CA ILE A 284 -0.52 -13.14 -1.12
C ILE A 284 -1.28 -14.39 -0.60
N PRO A 285 -2.60 -14.34 -0.34
CA PRO A 285 -3.32 -15.54 0.08
C PRO A 285 -3.39 -16.59 -1.04
N TYR A 286 -3.44 -16.19 -2.31
CA TYR A 286 -3.38 -17.11 -3.45
C TYR A 286 -2.06 -17.89 -3.50
N LEU A 287 -0.94 -17.27 -3.16
CA LEU A 287 0.37 -17.94 -3.08
C LEU A 287 0.39 -19.00 -1.98
N ALA A 288 -0.23 -18.73 -0.83
CA ALA A 288 -0.38 -19.71 0.23
C ALA A 288 -1.28 -20.87 -0.20
N LEU A 289 -2.38 -20.60 -0.90
CA LEU A 289 -3.23 -21.64 -1.47
C LEU A 289 -2.47 -22.54 -2.45
N ILE A 290 -1.75 -21.95 -3.40
CA ILE A 290 -0.96 -22.70 -4.39
C ILE A 290 0.20 -23.47 -3.72
N ALA A 291 0.84 -22.92 -2.70
CA ALA A 291 1.83 -23.63 -1.92
C ALA A 291 1.24 -24.87 -1.21
N ARG A 292 0.04 -24.77 -0.64
CA ARG A 292 -0.66 -25.92 -0.07
C ARG A 292 -0.95 -26.99 -1.11
N ARG A 293 -1.37 -26.60 -2.33
CA ARG A 293 -1.54 -27.55 -3.45
C ARG A 293 -0.24 -28.26 -3.79
N ALA A 294 0.86 -27.50 -3.90
CA ALA A 294 2.19 -28.04 -4.19
C ALA A 294 2.70 -29.04 -3.11
N ASP A 295 2.22 -28.90 -1.88
CA ASP A 295 2.55 -29.78 -0.75
C ASP A 295 1.50 -30.87 -0.50
N ASN A 296 0.50 -31.02 -1.38
CA ASN A 296 -0.63 -31.95 -1.23
C ASN A 296 -1.39 -31.78 0.10
N LEU A 297 -1.47 -30.56 0.62
CA LEU A 297 -2.22 -30.26 1.84
C LEU A 297 -3.70 -29.99 1.53
N PRO A 298 -4.63 -30.55 2.32
CA PRO A 298 -6.06 -30.32 2.12
C PRO A 298 -6.40 -28.85 2.38
N THR A 299 -7.36 -28.31 1.64
CA THR A 299 -7.86 -26.95 1.85
C THR A 299 -9.36 -26.94 1.59
N ASP A 300 -10.13 -26.37 2.51
CA ASP A 300 -11.57 -26.18 2.36
C ASP A 300 -11.86 -25.40 1.07
N TRP A 301 -12.81 -25.90 0.28
CA TRP A 301 -13.20 -25.30 -0.99
C TRP A 301 -13.73 -23.87 -0.80
N LYS A 302 -14.33 -23.53 0.34
CA LYS A 302 -14.82 -22.17 0.64
C LYS A 302 -13.67 -21.19 0.80
N VAL A 303 -12.59 -21.60 1.47
CA VAL A 303 -11.37 -20.80 1.64
C VAL A 303 -10.66 -20.64 0.31
N ALA A 304 -10.57 -21.73 -0.46
CA ALA A 304 -10.02 -21.69 -1.81
C ALA A 304 -10.83 -20.77 -2.73
N ALA A 305 -12.16 -20.80 -2.60
CA ALA A 305 -13.06 -19.96 -3.36
C ALA A 305 -12.93 -18.48 -3.00
N ALA A 306 -12.96 -18.14 -1.71
CA ALA A 306 -12.77 -16.77 -1.24
C ALA A 306 -11.39 -16.21 -1.65
N THR A 307 -10.35 -17.04 -1.58
CA THR A 307 -9.00 -16.68 -2.05
C THR A 307 -9.00 -16.46 -3.57
N GLY A 308 -9.65 -17.34 -4.33
CA GLY A 308 -9.80 -17.21 -5.78
C GLY A 308 -10.54 -15.93 -6.18
N LEU A 309 -11.61 -15.55 -5.48
CA LEU A 309 -12.38 -14.33 -5.74
C LEU A 309 -11.52 -13.07 -5.52
N LEU A 310 -10.80 -13.02 -4.40
CA LEU A 310 -9.91 -11.90 -4.10
C LEU A 310 -8.78 -11.81 -5.15
N ALA A 311 -8.14 -12.93 -5.48
CA ALA A 311 -7.09 -12.99 -6.48
C ALA A 311 -7.58 -12.63 -7.89
N ALA A 312 -8.75 -13.12 -8.30
CA ALA A 312 -9.34 -12.83 -9.60
C ALA A 312 -9.56 -11.33 -9.79
N SER A 313 -10.09 -10.66 -8.76
CA SER A 313 -10.30 -9.20 -8.81
C SER A 313 -9.00 -8.43 -9.00
N GLY A 314 -7.90 -8.87 -8.38
CA GLY A 314 -6.58 -8.25 -8.51
C GLY A 314 -5.90 -8.54 -9.86
N PHE A 315 -5.93 -9.80 -10.32
CA PHE A 315 -5.28 -10.20 -11.58
C PHE A 315 -6.01 -9.68 -12.82
N ALA A 316 -7.31 -9.39 -12.73
CA ALA A 316 -8.07 -8.83 -13.85
C ALA A 316 -7.80 -7.33 -14.09
N LEU A 317 -7.15 -6.62 -13.16
CA LEU A 317 -6.90 -5.17 -13.28
C LEU A 317 -5.94 -4.81 -14.41
N LYS A 318 -5.07 -5.73 -14.82
CA LYS A 318 -4.18 -5.60 -15.97
C LYS A 318 -4.01 -6.94 -16.65
N HIS A 319 -4.09 -6.96 -17.97
CA HIS A 319 -3.89 -8.18 -18.76
C HIS A 319 -2.52 -8.85 -18.50
N TYR A 320 -1.48 -8.07 -18.18
CA TYR A 320 -0.16 -8.63 -17.83
C TYR A 320 -0.17 -9.48 -16.55
N PHE A 321 -1.10 -9.25 -15.61
CA PHE A 321 -1.13 -9.98 -14.35
C PHE A 321 -1.61 -11.43 -14.49
N VAL A 322 -2.17 -11.80 -15.66
CA VAL A 322 -2.47 -13.21 -16.00
C VAL A 322 -1.23 -14.11 -15.93
N LEU A 323 -0.02 -13.54 -16.08
CA LEU A 323 1.24 -14.27 -15.95
C LEU A 323 1.40 -14.90 -14.57
N VAL A 324 0.83 -14.31 -13.52
CA VAL A 324 0.95 -14.82 -12.14
C VAL A 324 0.27 -16.19 -12.00
N PRO A 325 -1.05 -16.33 -12.21
CA PRO A 325 -1.69 -17.64 -12.12
C PRO A 325 -1.15 -18.63 -13.16
N LEU A 326 -0.77 -18.18 -14.37
CA LEU A 326 -0.20 -19.07 -15.40
C LEU A 326 1.13 -19.69 -14.97
N LEU A 327 2.11 -18.89 -14.52
CA LEU A 327 3.39 -19.45 -14.08
C LEU A 327 3.24 -20.36 -12.86
N LEU A 328 2.38 -19.99 -11.92
CA LEU A 328 2.08 -20.81 -10.75
C LEU A 328 1.41 -22.14 -11.13
N GLU A 329 0.52 -22.14 -12.12
CA GLU A 329 -0.12 -23.35 -12.62
C GLU A 329 0.87 -24.25 -13.35
N LEU A 330 1.75 -23.69 -14.19
CA LEU A 330 2.83 -24.43 -14.86
C LEU A 330 3.76 -25.10 -13.83
N TRP A 331 4.06 -24.41 -12.73
CA TRP A 331 4.81 -25.00 -11.62
C TRP A 331 4.06 -26.15 -10.94
N LEU A 332 2.75 -26.01 -10.70
CA LEU A 332 1.93 -27.10 -10.15
C LEU A 332 1.88 -28.31 -11.09
N ILE A 333 1.74 -28.11 -12.41
CA ILE A 333 1.80 -29.18 -13.41
C ILE A 333 3.14 -29.92 -13.30
N TYR A 334 4.25 -29.18 -13.26
CA TYR A 334 5.59 -29.77 -13.13
C TYR A 334 5.76 -30.56 -11.82
N ARG A 335 5.23 -30.04 -10.71
CA ARG A 335 5.43 -30.60 -9.37
C ARG A 335 4.51 -31.77 -9.06
N LEU A 336 3.23 -31.68 -9.41
CA LEU A 336 2.21 -32.71 -9.13
C LEU A 336 2.16 -33.80 -10.22
N ARG A 337 2.63 -33.49 -11.43
CA ARG A 337 2.63 -34.40 -12.59
C ARG A 337 1.24 -35.04 -12.80
N ARG A 338 1.12 -36.37 -12.67
CA ARG A 338 -0.13 -37.12 -12.89
C ARG A 338 -1.23 -36.80 -11.86
N ASN A 339 -0.86 -36.22 -10.71
CA ASN A 339 -1.82 -35.87 -9.65
C ASN A 339 -2.39 -34.45 -9.83
N TRP A 340 -1.97 -33.73 -10.87
CA TRP A 340 -2.52 -32.42 -11.19
C TRP A 340 -3.93 -32.54 -11.78
N THR A 341 -4.83 -31.66 -11.35
CA THR A 341 -6.20 -31.57 -11.90
C THR A 341 -6.53 -30.13 -12.32
N PRO A 342 -7.09 -29.90 -13.52
CA PRO A 342 -7.40 -28.54 -13.97
C PRO A 342 -8.57 -27.90 -13.21
N VAL A 343 -9.50 -28.72 -12.71
CA VAL A 343 -10.75 -28.25 -12.07
C VAL A 343 -10.56 -28.18 -10.56
N ARG A 344 -10.37 -26.97 -10.06
CA ARG A 344 -10.27 -26.65 -8.63
C ARG A 344 -11.07 -25.37 -8.37
N ALA A 345 -11.50 -25.14 -7.12
CA ALA A 345 -12.32 -23.98 -6.79
C ALA A 345 -11.65 -22.67 -7.25
N GLU A 346 -10.35 -22.53 -7.00
CA GLU A 346 -9.58 -21.36 -7.40
C GLU A 346 -9.46 -21.18 -8.93
N THR A 347 -9.28 -22.25 -9.70
CA THR A 347 -9.15 -22.16 -11.16
C THR A 347 -10.50 -21.87 -11.81
N VAL A 348 -11.58 -22.50 -11.32
CA VAL A 348 -12.95 -22.22 -11.77
C VAL A 348 -13.30 -20.76 -11.55
N ILE A 349 -12.98 -20.19 -10.39
CA ILE A 349 -13.30 -18.79 -10.09
C ILE A 349 -12.45 -17.82 -10.89
N LEU A 350 -11.16 -18.08 -11.07
CA LEU A 350 -10.30 -17.27 -11.93
C LEU A 350 -10.81 -17.26 -13.38
N SER A 351 -11.13 -18.44 -13.92
CA SER A 351 -11.63 -18.57 -15.28
C SER A 351 -13.02 -17.96 -15.45
N ALA A 352 -13.95 -18.23 -14.52
CA ALA A 352 -15.29 -17.65 -14.55
C ALA A 352 -15.25 -16.14 -14.40
N GLY A 353 -14.42 -15.61 -13.48
CA GLY A 353 -14.23 -14.18 -13.28
C GLY A 353 -13.65 -13.48 -14.51
N ALA A 354 -12.64 -14.08 -15.14
CA ALA A 354 -12.06 -13.57 -16.39
C ALA A 354 -13.08 -13.57 -17.54
N ALA A 355 -13.85 -14.66 -17.70
CA ALA A 355 -14.89 -14.77 -18.72
C ALA A 355 -16.02 -13.77 -18.48
N SER A 356 -16.53 -13.67 -17.25
CA SER A 356 -17.58 -12.72 -16.89
C SER A 356 -17.12 -11.27 -17.07
N TYR A 357 -15.86 -10.97 -16.75
CA TYR A 357 -15.31 -9.65 -16.97
C TYR A 357 -15.18 -9.33 -18.46
N GLY A 358 -14.68 -10.27 -19.28
CA GLY A 358 -14.63 -10.10 -20.74
C GLY A 358 -16.01 -9.81 -21.34
N VAL A 359 -17.03 -10.57 -20.93
CA VAL A 359 -18.42 -10.31 -21.32
C VAL A 359 -18.89 -8.93 -20.83
N ALA A 360 -18.60 -8.57 -19.58
CA ALA A 360 -18.97 -7.27 -19.04
C ALA A 360 -18.33 -6.10 -19.80
N VAL A 361 -17.07 -6.22 -20.24
CA VAL A 361 -16.43 -5.19 -21.08
C VAL A 361 -17.19 -5.00 -22.39
N VAL A 362 -17.54 -6.10 -23.07
CA VAL A 362 -18.25 -6.03 -24.35
C VAL A 362 -19.65 -5.45 -24.19
N LEU A 363 -20.37 -5.81 -23.13
CA LEU A 363 -21.77 -5.41 -22.93
C LEU A 363 -21.93 -4.04 -22.26
N LEU A 364 -21.08 -3.72 -21.28
CA LEU A 364 -21.24 -2.54 -20.42
C LEU A 364 -20.26 -1.40 -20.75
N ALA A 365 -19.17 -1.69 -21.48
CA ALA A 365 -18.17 -0.70 -21.88
C ALA A 365 -17.63 -0.94 -23.30
N PRO A 366 -18.49 -1.07 -24.33
CA PRO A 366 -18.04 -1.30 -25.71
C PRO A 366 -17.11 -0.18 -26.21
N ASP A 367 -17.33 1.06 -25.75
CA ASP A 367 -16.52 2.24 -26.09
C ASP A 367 -15.06 2.11 -25.65
N PHE A 368 -14.75 1.26 -24.68
CA PHE A 368 -13.36 0.91 -24.36
C PHE A 368 -12.66 0.28 -25.57
N LEU A 369 -13.33 -0.65 -26.24
CA LEU A 369 -12.79 -1.40 -27.37
C LEU A 369 -12.83 -0.60 -28.67
N THR A 370 -13.85 0.23 -28.87
CA THR A 370 -14.06 0.97 -30.12
C THR A 370 -13.42 2.36 -30.13
N THR A 371 -13.22 2.98 -28.96
CA THR A 371 -12.62 4.32 -28.84
C THR A 371 -11.24 4.27 -28.18
N MET A 372 -11.12 3.71 -26.98
CA MET A 372 -9.87 3.80 -26.22
C MET A 372 -8.76 2.90 -26.76
N VAL A 373 -9.04 1.63 -27.06
CA VAL A 373 -8.03 0.70 -27.59
C VAL A 373 -7.38 1.22 -28.88
N PRO A 374 -8.13 1.69 -29.90
CA PRO A 374 -7.55 2.31 -31.09
C PRO A 374 -6.71 3.55 -30.76
N MET A 375 -7.23 4.46 -29.92
CA MET A 375 -6.50 5.68 -29.54
C MET A 375 -5.16 5.36 -28.86
N VAL A 376 -5.15 4.39 -27.95
CA VAL A 376 -3.94 3.92 -27.27
C VAL A 376 -2.93 3.33 -28.25
N SER A 377 -3.41 2.54 -29.23
CA SER A 377 -2.54 1.94 -30.24
C SER A 377 -1.86 2.97 -31.15
N ILE A 378 -2.49 4.14 -31.35
CA ILE A 378 -2.00 5.20 -32.24
C ILE A 378 -0.99 6.13 -31.55
N ALA A 379 -1.18 6.44 -30.26
CA ALA A 379 -0.49 7.57 -29.64
C ALA A 379 0.12 7.33 -28.24
N TYR A 380 0.02 6.12 -27.68
CA TYR A 380 0.48 5.85 -26.30
C TYR A 380 1.96 5.42 -26.19
N ASP A 381 2.58 5.17 -27.34
CA ASP A 381 4.01 4.92 -27.51
C ASP A 381 4.87 6.10 -27.03
N GLY A 382 4.35 7.35 -27.08
CA GLY A 382 5.02 8.54 -26.55
C GLY A 382 5.45 8.44 -25.07
N TYR A 383 4.84 7.57 -24.27
CA TYR A 383 5.27 7.31 -22.88
C TYR A 383 6.34 6.21 -22.73
N GLU A 384 6.67 5.47 -23.77
CA GLU A 384 7.63 4.37 -23.68
C GLU A 384 9.03 4.83 -23.26
N VAL A 385 9.68 4.00 -22.46
CA VAL A 385 11.06 4.18 -22.01
C VAL A 385 11.87 2.95 -22.36
N SER A 386 13.09 3.17 -22.85
CA SER A 386 13.97 2.07 -23.24
C SER A 386 14.22 1.10 -22.09
N PHE A 387 14.44 -0.18 -22.43
CA PHE A 387 14.77 -1.23 -21.45
C PHE A 387 15.94 -0.84 -20.55
N LEU A 388 16.96 -0.19 -21.10
CA LEU A 388 18.10 0.28 -20.32
C LEU A 388 17.68 1.28 -19.22
N LYS A 389 16.83 2.26 -19.54
CA LYS A 389 16.31 3.21 -18.54
C LYS A 389 15.46 2.53 -17.48
N GLN A 390 14.72 1.48 -17.83
CA GLN A 390 13.96 0.69 -16.87
C GLN A 390 14.86 -0.14 -15.94
N PHE A 391 15.93 -0.71 -16.49
CA PHE A 391 16.89 -1.55 -15.76
C PHE A 391 17.74 -0.74 -14.78
N LEU A 392 18.04 0.52 -15.10
CA LEU A 392 18.78 1.43 -14.24
C LEU A 392 17.98 1.97 -13.04
N ARG A 393 16.72 1.55 -12.86
CA ARG A 393 15.94 1.94 -11.68
C ARG A 393 16.48 1.27 -10.40
N PRO A 394 16.54 1.99 -9.27
CA PRO A 394 17.25 1.52 -8.07
C PRO A 394 16.65 0.25 -7.45
N PHE A 395 15.34 0.02 -7.58
CA PHE A 395 14.68 -1.18 -7.04
C PHE A 395 15.08 -2.47 -7.76
N ILE A 396 15.59 -2.40 -9.01
CA ILE A 396 16.06 -3.57 -9.76
C ILE A 396 17.26 -4.23 -9.07
N ALA A 397 18.14 -3.44 -8.44
CA ALA A 397 19.27 -3.98 -7.68
C ALA A 397 18.80 -4.84 -6.50
N VAL A 398 17.75 -4.41 -5.80
CA VAL A 398 17.15 -5.18 -4.70
C VAL A 398 16.50 -6.46 -5.22
N TRP A 399 15.88 -6.42 -6.41
CA TRP A 399 15.31 -7.61 -7.02
C TRP A 399 16.36 -8.64 -7.39
N ALA A 400 17.45 -8.20 -8.03
CA ALA A 400 18.57 -9.05 -8.38
C ALA A 400 19.19 -9.70 -7.14
N LEU A 401 19.44 -8.91 -6.09
CA LEU A 401 19.99 -9.41 -4.82
C LEU A 401 19.04 -10.42 -4.15
N SER A 402 17.73 -10.14 -4.15
CA SER A 402 16.72 -11.07 -3.62
C SER A 402 16.71 -12.38 -4.41
N GLY A 403 16.80 -12.31 -5.74
CA GLY A 403 16.92 -13.48 -6.61
C GLY A 403 18.17 -14.31 -6.32
N ILE A 404 19.32 -13.68 -6.08
CA ILE A 404 20.56 -14.37 -5.70
C ILE A 404 20.40 -15.07 -4.35
N VAL A 405 19.84 -14.40 -3.34
CA VAL A 405 19.59 -14.98 -2.00
C VAL A 405 18.67 -16.20 -2.10
N LEU A 406 17.59 -16.11 -2.88
CA LEU A 406 16.65 -17.21 -3.09
C LEU A 406 17.31 -18.37 -3.87
N TRP A 407 18.10 -18.06 -4.90
CA TRP A 407 18.81 -19.05 -5.72
C TRP A 407 19.83 -19.86 -4.91
N GLN A 408 20.55 -19.21 -4.00
CA GLN A 408 21.50 -19.87 -3.10
C GLN A 408 20.81 -20.88 -2.17
N GLN A 409 19.54 -20.65 -1.83
CA GLN A 409 18.76 -21.51 -0.95
C GLN A 409 17.77 -22.43 -1.70
N ARG A 410 17.81 -22.47 -3.05
CA ARG A 410 16.80 -23.11 -3.91
C ARG A 410 16.44 -24.55 -3.56
N SER A 411 17.37 -25.34 -3.03
CA SER A 411 17.15 -26.74 -2.65
C SER A 411 16.34 -26.92 -1.35
N THR A 412 16.20 -25.86 -0.55
CA THR A 412 15.54 -25.91 0.77
C THR A 412 14.40 -24.91 0.92
N LEU A 413 14.02 -24.24 -0.17
CA LEU A 413 12.92 -23.26 -0.18
C LEU A 413 11.58 -23.96 0.12
N PRO A 414 10.81 -23.47 1.11
CA PRO A 414 9.41 -23.86 1.26
C PRO A 414 8.60 -23.53 0.01
N SER A 415 7.52 -24.28 -0.23
CA SER A 415 6.62 -24.07 -1.36
C SER A 415 6.04 -22.67 -1.42
N LEU A 416 5.71 -22.08 -0.27
CA LEU A 416 5.24 -20.69 -0.19
C LEU A 416 6.31 -19.69 -0.66
N THR A 417 7.54 -19.84 -0.19
CA THR A 417 8.65 -18.97 -0.62
C THR A 417 8.91 -19.12 -2.12
N PHE A 418 8.86 -20.34 -2.65
CA PHE A 418 9.03 -20.58 -4.09
C PHE A 418 7.88 -19.96 -4.92
N ALA A 419 6.63 -20.16 -4.49
CA ALA A 419 5.46 -19.56 -5.13
C ALA A 419 5.56 -18.02 -5.14
N SER A 420 5.93 -17.41 -4.01
CA SER A 420 6.14 -15.96 -3.90
C SER A 420 7.24 -15.46 -4.84
N ALA A 421 8.36 -16.17 -4.95
CA ALA A 421 9.44 -15.84 -5.88
C ALA A 421 8.98 -15.94 -7.35
N LEU A 422 8.20 -16.96 -7.69
CA LEU A 422 7.69 -17.15 -9.05
C LEU A 422 6.65 -16.09 -9.43
N ALA A 423 5.79 -15.71 -8.50
CA ALA A 423 4.85 -14.61 -8.72
C ALA A 423 5.54 -13.25 -8.81
N ALA A 424 6.58 -13.01 -8.01
CA ALA A 424 7.42 -11.82 -8.16
C ALA A 424 8.09 -11.79 -9.54
N LEU A 425 8.56 -12.93 -10.04
CA LEU A 425 9.09 -13.04 -11.40
C LEU A 425 8.03 -12.68 -12.45
N ALA A 426 6.80 -13.19 -12.34
CA ALA A 426 5.69 -12.81 -13.22
C ALA A 426 5.41 -11.30 -13.22
N PHE A 427 5.31 -10.68 -12.04
CA PHE A 427 5.12 -9.23 -11.93
C PHE A 427 6.33 -8.42 -12.45
N SER A 428 7.55 -8.96 -12.34
CA SER A 428 8.74 -8.33 -12.93
C SER A 428 8.67 -8.35 -14.46
N PHE A 429 8.18 -9.43 -15.07
CA PHE A 429 7.91 -9.46 -16.50
C PHE A 429 6.84 -8.45 -16.89
N ALA A 430 5.75 -8.34 -16.11
CA ALA A 430 4.74 -7.31 -16.32
C ALA A 430 5.31 -5.88 -16.25
N TYR A 431 6.24 -5.61 -15.31
CA TYR A 431 6.92 -4.32 -15.20
C TYR A 431 7.67 -3.95 -16.49
N PHE A 432 8.47 -4.89 -17.02
CA PHE A 432 9.27 -4.66 -18.23
C PHE A 432 8.43 -4.65 -19.52
N ALA A 433 7.43 -5.53 -19.62
CA ALA A 433 6.58 -5.64 -20.81
C ALA A 433 5.74 -4.37 -21.06
N GLN A 434 5.43 -3.61 -20.01
CA GLN A 434 4.69 -2.35 -20.12
C GLN A 434 5.54 -1.19 -20.64
N GLN A 435 6.87 -1.27 -20.56
CA GLN A 435 7.81 -0.27 -21.03
C GLN A 435 7.61 1.17 -20.50
N LYS A 436 7.04 1.34 -19.30
CA LYS A 436 6.81 2.68 -18.71
C LYS A 436 7.81 3.07 -17.62
N GLY A 437 8.39 2.09 -16.91
CA GLY A 437 9.38 2.34 -15.85
C GLY A 437 8.86 3.17 -14.68
N TRP A 438 7.54 3.16 -14.44
CA TRP A 438 6.88 3.84 -13.33
C TRP A 438 7.10 3.10 -12.01
N ARG A 439 7.18 3.85 -10.91
CA ARG A 439 7.47 3.28 -9.59
C ARG A 439 6.38 2.31 -9.14
N TYR A 440 5.10 2.67 -9.30
CA TYR A 440 4.01 1.82 -8.84
C TYR A 440 3.97 0.43 -9.51
N HIS A 441 4.41 0.32 -10.78
CA HIS A 441 4.58 -0.99 -11.47
C HIS A 441 5.56 -1.93 -10.73
N SER A 442 6.46 -1.40 -9.89
CA SER A 442 7.46 -2.17 -9.16
C SER A 442 6.95 -2.71 -7.82
N VAL A 443 5.81 -2.21 -7.34
CA VAL A 443 5.24 -2.54 -6.02
C VAL A 443 5.00 -4.03 -5.83
N PRO A 444 4.34 -4.78 -6.74
CA PRO A 444 4.01 -6.17 -6.51
C PRO A 444 5.26 -7.05 -6.44
N THR A 445 6.21 -6.84 -7.35
CA THR A 445 7.48 -7.56 -7.36
C THR A 445 8.26 -7.31 -6.06
N THR A 446 8.37 -6.05 -5.64
CA THR A 446 9.09 -5.68 -4.42
C THR A 446 8.42 -6.26 -3.18
N ALA A 447 7.09 -6.19 -3.09
CA ALA A 447 6.31 -6.74 -1.99
C ALA A 447 6.44 -8.26 -1.89
N LEU A 448 6.35 -8.98 -3.01
CA LEU A 448 6.42 -10.44 -3.03
C LEU A 448 7.85 -10.97 -2.82
N LEU A 449 8.89 -10.28 -3.31
CA LEU A 449 10.28 -10.63 -2.97
C LEU A 449 10.57 -10.39 -1.49
N PHE A 450 10.09 -9.28 -0.92
CA PHE A 450 10.18 -9.04 0.52
C PHE A 450 9.45 -10.15 1.31
N PHE A 451 8.23 -10.49 0.90
CA PHE A 451 7.45 -11.57 1.52
C PHE A 451 8.12 -12.95 1.39
N ALA A 452 8.81 -13.22 0.29
CA ALA A 452 9.57 -14.46 0.07
C ALA A 452 10.84 -14.54 0.93
N VAL A 453 11.60 -13.45 1.02
CA VAL A 453 12.94 -13.41 1.63
C VAL A 453 12.88 -13.21 3.14
N ALA A 454 11.95 -12.39 3.65
CA ALA A 454 11.91 -12.06 5.08
C ALA A 454 11.73 -13.25 6.04
N PRO A 455 10.95 -14.30 5.72
CA PRO A 455 10.85 -15.48 6.58
C PRO A 455 12.15 -16.30 6.69
N LEU A 456 13.10 -16.13 5.76
CA LEU A 456 14.39 -16.86 5.79
C LEU A 456 15.24 -16.50 7.01
N TRP A 457 14.99 -15.36 7.65
CA TRP A 457 15.60 -14.96 8.92
C TRP A 457 15.48 -16.01 10.03
N GLN A 458 14.35 -16.74 10.08
CA GLN A 458 14.15 -17.78 11.11
C GLN A 458 15.05 -19.00 10.91
N LYS A 459 15.43 -19.28 9.65
CA LYS A 459 16.25 -20.46 9.30
C LYS A 459 17.74 -20.15 9.29
N HIS A 460 18.12 -18.89 9.09
CA HIS A 460 19.50 -18.51 8.87
C HIS A 460 20.30 -18.46 10.18
N ARG A 461 21.47 -19.11 10.21
CA ARG A 461 22.38 -19.11 11.37
C ARG A 461 23.44 -18.02 11.18
N TRP A 462 23.50 -17.08 12.13
CA TRP A 462 24.45 -15.96 12.12
C TRP A 462 25.86 -16.44 12.47
N ARG A 463 26.65 -16.85 11.47
CA ARG A 463 28.07 -17.23 11.60
C ARG A 463 28.94 -16.31 10.74
N SER A 464 30.21 -16.14 11.08
CA SER A 464 31.15 -15.26 10.35
C SER A 464 31.33 -15.65 8.87
N VAL A 465 31.26 -16.95 8.54
CA VAL A 465 31.38 -17.46 7.16
C VAL A 465 30.15 -17.13 6.28
N THR A 466 29.03 -16.67 6.88
CA THR A 466 27.82 -16.24 6.15
C THR A 466 27.66 -14.73 6.09
N LEU A 467 28.66 -13.92 6.48
CA LEU A 467 28.56 -12.46 6.56
C LEU A 467 28.00 -11.80 5.28
N PRO A 468 28.46 -12.14 4.06
CA PRO A 468 27.91 -11.55 2.83
C PRO A 468 26.44 -11.94 2.59
N ALA A 469 26.08 -13.19 2.91
CA ALA A 469 24.70 -13.67 2.78
C ALA A 469 23.78 -13.00 3.83
N ASN A 470 24.26 -12.79 5.05
CA ASN A 470 23.56 -12.05 6.10
C ASN A 470 23.35 -10.58 5.68
N ALA A 471 24.39 -9.93 5.16
CA ALA A 471 24.31 -8.57 4.67
C ALA A 471 23.31 -8.44 3.52
N ALA A 472 23.35 -9.38 2.55
CA ALA A 472 22.38 -9.44 1.46
C ALA A 472 20.94 -9.61 1.98
N LEU A 473 20.73 -10.53 2.92
CA LEU A 473 19.42 -10.75 3.54
C LEU A 473 18.92 -9.48 4.25
N VAL A 474 19.79 -8.79 5.01
CA VAL A 474 19.49 -7.51 5.66
C VAL A 474 19.07 -6.46 4.65
N VAL A 475 19.83 -6.28 3.57
CA VAL A 475 19.53 -5.31 2.52
C VAL A 475 18.18 -5.63 1.86
N CYS A 476 17.95 -6.89 1.47
CA CYS A 476 16.70 -7.30 0.82
C CYS A 476 15.46 -7.10 1.72
N THR A 477 15.61 -7.16 3.04
CA THR A 477 14.48 -6.97 3.97
C THR A 477 14.32 -5.54 4.47
N LEU A 478 15.40 -4.84 4.80
CA LEU A 478 15.30 -3.51 5.41
C LEU A 478 15.25 -2.39 4.38
N LEU A 479 15.98 -2.50 3.26
CA LEU A 479 16.08 -1.42 2.29
C LEU A 479 14.72 -1.07 1.65
N PRO A 480 13.87 -2.02 1.21
CA PRO A 480 12.53 -1.69 0.72
C PRO A 480 11.67 -0.95 1.74
N LEU A 481 11.74 -1.36 3.02
CA LEU A 481 10.98 -0.73 4.09
C LEU A 481 11.48 0.69 4.37
N ILE A 482 12.80 0.87 4.51
CA ILE A 482 13.42 2.18 4.77
C ILE A 482 13.13 3.14 3.62
N VAL A 483 13.29 2.70 2.36
CA VAL A 483 13.04 3.54 1.18
C VAL A 483 11.56 3.94 1.09
N SER A 484 10.64 3.04 1.45
CA SER A 484 9.20 3.34 1.43
C SER A 484 8.80 4.29 2.55
N LEU A 485 9.30 4.07 3.77
CA LEU A 485 9.07 4.97 4.91
C LEU A 485 9.69 6.36 4.69
N ALA A 486 10.89 6.43 4.11
CA ALA A 486 11.57 7.68 3.81
C ALA A 486 10.89 8.46 2.67
N ALA A 487 10.37 7.76 1.64
CA ALA A 487 9.55 8.39 0.62
C ALA A 487 8.24 8.94 1.22
N GLY A 488 7.62 8.16 2.11
CA GLY A 488 6.37 8.46 2.76
C GLY A 488 5.16 8.39 1.80
N PRO A 489 4.01 8.94 2.22
CA PRO A 489 2.81 9.07 1.40
C PRO A 489 3.05 9.80 0.07
N TYR A 490 2.08 9.70 -0.84
CA TYR A 490 2.12 10.40 -2.13
C TYR A 490 2.31 11.91 -1.95
N LYS A 491 3.16 12.50 -2.81
CA LYS A 491 3.41 13.95 -2.86
C LYS A 491 3.35 14.40 -4.31
N ASN A 492 2.60 15.47 -4.58
CA ASN A 492 2.60 16.12 -5.88
C ASN A 492 3.54 17.34 -5.84
N VAL A 493 4.55 17.34 -6.71
CA VAL A 493 5.58 18.40 -6.77
C VAL A 493 5.10 19.70 -7.41
N THR A 494 4.04 19.64 -8.22
CA THR A 494 3.47 20.80 -8.94
C THR A 494 2.36 21.50 -8.14
N GLU A 495 1.85 20.83 -7.10
CA GLU A 495 0.68 21.28 -6.33
C GLU A 495 0.83 22.70 -5.77
N ALA A 496 2.00 23.04 -5.23
CA ALA A 496 2.25 24.38 -4.69
C ALA A 496 2.16 25.46 -5.79
N THR A 497 2.80 25.23 -6.94
CA THR A 497 2.80 26.15 -8.08
C THR A 497 1.39 26.32 -8.66
N VAL A 498 0.65 25.22 -8.80
CA VAL A 498 -0.72 25.24 -9.34
C VAL A 498 -1.68 25.95 -8.38
N ARG A 499 -1.56 25.71 -7.06
CA ARG A 499 -2.37 26.40 -6.06
C ARG A 499 -2.18 27.92 -6.09
N ASP A 500 -0.95 28.41 -6.27
CA ASP A 500 -0.70 29.86 -6.37
C ASP A 500 -1.36 30.45 -7.64
N LEU A 501 -1.26 29.75 -8.78
CA LEU A 501 -1.92 30.17 -10.01
C LEU A 501 -3.46 30.17 -9.91
N LEU A 502 -4.01 29.35 -9.03
CA LEU A 502 -5.44 29.19 -8.82
C LEU A 502 -5.96 29.87 -7.55
N ARG A 503 -5.17 30.69 -6.87
CA ARG A 503 -5.53 31.27 -5.55
C ARG A 503 -6.84 32.08 -5.54
N ASP A 504 -7.25 32.62 -6.67
CA ASP A 504 -8.50 33.38 -6.82
C ASP A 504 -9.70 32.52 -7.27
N SER A 505 -9.48 31.21 -7.49
CA SER A 505 -10.53 30.27 -7.89
C SER A 505 -11.39 29.90 -6.70
N ARG A 506 -12.70 29.79 -6.90
CA ARG A 506 -13.65 29.40 -5.85
C ARG A 506 -14.01 27.92 -6.00
N PRO A 507 -14.26 27.18 -4.90
CA PRO A 507 -14.83 25.84 -5.00
C PRO A 507 -16.10 25.86 -5.85
N GLY A 508 -16.24 24.88 -6.73
CA GLY A 508 -17.34 24.74 -7.69
C GLY A 508 -17.10 25.39 -9.05
N THR A 509 -16.05 26.21 -9.23
CA THR A 509 -15.72 26.78 -10.54
C THR A 509 -15.06 25.76 -11.45
N ALA A 510 -15.32 25.85 -12.76
CA ALA A 510 -14.63 25.04 -13.74
C ALA A 510 -13.22 25.59 -13.98
N THR A 511 -12.22 24.70 -13.93
CA THR A 511 -10.82 25.04 -14.19
C THR A 511 -10.17 23.86 -14.90
N MET A 512 -9.33 24.13 -15.89
CA MET A 512 -8.57 23.08 -16.56
C MET A 512 -7.12 23.47 -16.83
N MET A 513 -6.32 22.47 -17.18
CA MET A 513 -4.97 22.65 -17.68
C MET A 513 -4.82 21.97 -19.05
N LEU A 514 -4.29 22.70 -20.02
CA LEU A 514 -3.80 22.16 -21.29
C LEU A 514 -2.41 21.56 -21.03
N THR A 515 -2.38 20.26 -20.77
CA THR A 515 -1.15 19.50 -20.45
C THR A 515 -1.24 18.07 -20.96
N ALA A 516 -0.10 17.46 -21.27
CA ALA A 516 0.02 16.02 -21.49
C ALA A 516 0.32 15.24 -20.20
N HIS A 517 0.52 15.91 -19.07
CA HIS A 517 0.92 15.29 -17.82
C HIS A 517 -0.15 15.50 -16.74
N PRO A 518 -0.92 14.46 -16.39
CA PRO A 518 -2.00 14.61 -15.40
C PRO A 518 -1.47 14.99 -14.01
N THR A 519 -0.22 14.64 -13.70
CA THR A 519 0.50 15.08 -12.49
C THR A 519 0.53 16.59 -12.30
N ASN A 520 0.40 17.36 -13.38
CA ASN A 520 0.50 18.82 -13.32
C ASN A 520 -0.76 19.47 -12.75
N PHE A 521 -1.85 18.73 -12.60
CA PHE A 521 -3.11 19.30 -12.13
C PHE A 521 -3.84 18.42 -11.12
N TRP A 522 -3.69 17.10 -11.20
CA TRP A 522 -4.27 16.16 -10.25
C TRP A 522 -3.28 15.83 -9.13
N PRO A 523 -3.68 15.87 -7.84
CA PRO A 523 -5.06 15.88 -7.33
C PRO A 523 -5.60 17.27 -6.95
N THR A 524 -4.99 18.37 -7.41
CA THR A 524 -5.35 19.74 -6.99
C THR A 524 -6.81 20.08 -7.27
N VAL A 525 -7.37 19.58 -8.39
CA VAL A 525 -8.80 19.72 -8.73
C VAL A 525 -9.70 19.34 -7.56
N GLU A 526 -9.56 18.09 -7.11
CA GLU A 526 -10.37 17.53 -6.04
C GLU A 526 -10.11 18.24 -4.71
N LYS A 527 -8.84 18.48 -4.38
CA LYS A 527 -8.45 19.14 -3.12
C LYS A 527 -8.95 20.59 -3.01
N ALA A 528 -9.11 21.28 -4.14
CA ALA A 528 -9.60 22.66 -4.19
C ALA A 528 -11.12 22.73 -4.46
N GLY A 529 -11.80 21.59 -4.62
CA GLY A 529 -13.23 21.53 -4.93
C GLY A 529 -13.57 22.12 -6.31
N LEU A 530 -12.65 22.04 -7.27
CA LEU A 530 -12.84 22.59 -8.62
C LEU A 530 -13.53 21.57 -9.53
N LYS A 531 -14.17 22.05 -10.59
CA LYS A 531 -14.76 21.19 -11.63
C LYS A 531 -13.80 21.01 -12.79
N TRP A 532 -13.62 19.78 -13.25
CA TRP A 532 -12.81 19.44 -14.41
C TRP A 532 -13.69 19.35 -15.67
N PRO A 533 -13.66 20.35 -16.58
CA PRO A 533 -14.61 20.44 -17.69
C PRO A 533 -14.36 19.44 -18.81
N SER A 534 -13.11 18.99 -18.97
CA SER A 534 -12.69 18.11 -20.08
C SER A 534 -13.04 16.65 -19.84
N ARG A 535 -13.36 15.92 -20.90
CA ARG A 535 -13.44 14.45 -20.88
C ARG A 535 -12.07 13.80 -20.83
N TYR A 536 -11.02 14.52 -21.22
CA TYR A 536 -9.64 14.05 -21.17
C TYR A 536 -9.04 14.25 -19.78
N PHE A 537 -8.43 13.21 -19.22
CA PHE A 537 -7.63 13.32 -18.00
C PHE A 537 -6.39 14.21 -18.19
N ALA A 538 -5.76 14.07 -19.36
CA ALA A 538 -4.69 14.88 -19.90
C ALA A 538 -4.63 14.64 -21.42
N PHE A 539 -3.99 15.54 -22.16
CA PHE A 539 -3.82 15.44 -23.62
C PHE A 539 -2.58 14.63 -23.99
N TRP A 540 -2.46 13.41 -23.45
CA TRP A 540 -1.26 12.58 -23.60
C TRP A 540 -0.88 12.27 -25.06
N MET A 541 -1.86 12.24 -25.96
CA MET A 541 -1.72 11.97 -27.39
C MET A 541 -0.78 12.98 -28.08
N VAL A 542 -0.69 14.21 -27.56
CA VAL A 542 0.15 15.26 -28.14
C VAL A 542 1.65 14.94 -28.07
N LEU A 543 2.07 14.03 -27.17
CA LEU A 543 3.45 13.58 -27.10
C LEU A 543 3.85 12.82 -28.36
N ALA A 544 3.04 11.85 -28.79
CA ALA A 544 3.26 11.10 -30.02
C ALA A 544 3.17 12.01 -31.25
N MET A 545 2.20 12.94 -31.27
CA MET A 545 2.07 13.92 -32.36
C MET A 545 3.32 14.80 -32.48
N SER A 546 3.82 15.33 -31.36
CA SER A 546 5.04 16.15 -31.34
C SER A 546 6.27 15.36 -31.78
N GLU A 547 6.42 14.11 -31.34
CA GLU A 547 7.53 13.25 -31.72
C GLU A 547 7.49 12.91 -33.22
N HIS A 548 6.31 12.56 -33.75
CA HIS A 548 6.12 12.23 -35.15
C HIS A 548 6.37 13.45 -36.06
N GLU A 549 5.83 14.61 -35.70
CA GLU A 549 6.04 15.85 -36.46
C GLU A 549 7.52 16.27 -36.44
N LYS A 550 8.22 16.16 -35.30
CA LYS A 550 9.66 16.40 -35.21
C LYS A 550 10.49 15.45 -36.08
N LYS A 551 10.06 14.18 -36.18
CA LYS A 551 10.83 13.15 -36.89
C LYS A 551 10.56 13.12 -38.39
N TYR A 552 9.32 13.39 -38.81
CA TYR A 552 8.87 13.21 -40.20
C TYR A 552 8.34 14.48 -40.86
N GLY A 553 8.26 15.60 -40.14
CA GLY A 553 7.77 16.89 -40.65
C GLY A 553 6.25 16.96 -40.88
N SER A 554 5.51 15.88 -40.65
CA SER A 554 4.06 15.81 -40.79
C SER A 554 3.47 14.69 -39.91
N LEU A 555 2.17 14.76 -39.64
CA LEU A 555 1.43 13.70 -38.95
C LEU A 555 0.95 12.65 -39.96
N THR A 556 0.83 11.39 -39.53
CA THR A 556 0.10 10.39 -40.33
C THR A 556 -1.38 10.77 -40.44
N PRO A 557 -2.12 10.24 -41.44
CA PRO A 557 -3.56 10.47 -41.55
C PRO A 557 -4.34 10.13 -40.26
N GLU A 558 -3.96 9.06 -39.57
CA GLU A 558 -4.59 8.62 -38.32
C GLU A 558 -4.31 9.61 -37.17
N LEU A 559 -3.06 10.06 -37.02
CA LEU A 559 -2.70 11.06 -36.01
C LEU A 559 -3.34 12.42 -36.31
N ALA A 560 -3.46 12.80 -37.58
CA ALA A 560 -4.13 14.03 -38.00
C ALA A 560 -5.64 13.98 -37.72
N ALA A 561 -6.29 12.84 -37.99
CA ALA A 561 -7.70 12.62 -37.65
C ALA A 561 -7.92 12.70 -36.13
N LEU A 562 -7.09 12.00 -35.35
CA LEU A 562 -7.14 12.04 -33.89
C LEU A 562 -6.91 13.47 -33.36
N ALA A 563 -5.98 14.23 -33.93
CA ALA A 563 -5.73 15.62 -33.55
C ALA A 563 -6.97 16.50 -33.77
N ASN A 564 -7.67 16.32 -34.89
CA ASN A 564 -8.90 17.07 -35.18
C ASN A 564 -10.03 16.69 -34.22
N ASP A 565 -10.19 15.40 -33.91
CA ASP A 565 -11.17 14.94 -32.93
C ASP A 565 -10.91 15.51 -31.54
N ILE A 566 -9.66 15.53 -31.09
CA ILE A 566 -9.28 16.10 -29.77
C ILE A 566 -9.61 17.59 -29.70
N ARG A 567 -9.30 18.36 -30.75
CA ARG A 567 -9.63 19.79 -30.79
C ARG A 567 -11.14 20.00 -30.71
N ARG A 568 -11.90 19.30 -31.55
CA ARG A 568 -13.37 19.40 -31.60
C ARG A 568 -13.99 19.04 -30.25
N GLN A 569 -13.63 17.90 -29.68
CA GLN A 569 -14.16 17.45 -28.38
C GLN A 569 -13.78 18.39 -27.24
N THR A 570 -12.58 18.99 -27.27
CA THR A 570 -12.17 19.98 -26.28
C THR A 570 -13.03 21.25 -26.37
N VAL A 571 -13.35 21.72 -27.58
CA VAL A 571 -14.26 22.86 -27.77
C VAL A 571 -15.66 22.54 -27.24
N GLU A 572 -16.19 21.35 -27.53
CA GLU A 572 -17.48 20.90 -26.99
C GLU A 572 -17.50 20.92 -25.46
N ASP A 573 -16.48 20.35 -24.83
CA ASP A 573 -16.35 20.29 -23.37
C ASP A 573 -16.26 21.68 -22.74
N LEU A 574 -15.48 22.57 -23.37
CA LEU A 574 -15.29 23.97 -22.94
C LEU A 574 -16.55 24.82 -23.10
N ARG A 575 -17.38 24.56 -24.12
CA ARG A 575 -18.69 25.22 -24.26
C ARG A 575 -19.70 24.71 -23.24
N CYS A 576 -19.60 23.43 -22.87
CA CYS A 576 -20.51 22.83 -21.90
C CYS A 576 -20.25 23.26 -20.46
N ASN A 577 -18.98 23.39 -20.08
CA ASN A 577 -18.54 23.77 -18.75
C ASN A 577 -17.39 24.76 -18.87
N VAL A 578 -17.73 26.04 -19.02
CA VAL A 578 -16.78 27.10 -19.38
C VAL A 578 -15.86 27.39 -18.21
N PRO A 579 -14.53 27.14 -18.34
CA PRO A 579 -13.61 27.35 -17.24
C PRO A 579 -13.41 28.84 -16.96
N ASP A 580 -13.31 29.20 -15.69
CA ASP A 580 -12.94 30.56 -15.30
C ASP A 580 -11.43 30.80 -15.50
N ILE A 581 -10.65 29.74 -15.36
CA ILE A 581 -9.20 29.74 -15.57
C ILE A 581 -8.79 28.54 -16.44
N ILE A 582 -7.96 28.81 -17.45
CA ILE A 582 -7.25 27.82 -18.24
C ILE A 582 -5.76 27.97 -17.96
N LEU A 583 -5.14 26.93 -17.42
CA LEU A 583 -3.69 26.83 -17.31
C LEU A 583 -3.11 26.19 -18.57
N VAL A 584 -1.94 26.63 -19.00
CA VAL A 584 -1.23 26.11 -20.16
C VAL A 584 0.16 25.66 -19.74
N ASP A 585 0.47 24.39 -20.00
CA ASP A 585 1.80 23.81 -19.85
C ASP A 585 2.68 24.22 -21.04
N ASP A 586 3.92 24.59 -20.76
CA ASP A 586 4.91 24.92 -21.80
C ASP A 586 5.79 23.75 -22.22
N PHE A 587 5.55 22.57 -21.63
CA PHE A 587 6.19 21.31 -21.98
C PHE A 587 7.72 21.29 -21.79
N ARG A 588 8.34 22.30 -21.18
CA ARG A 588 9.81 22.38 -21.03
C ARG A 588 10.40 21.24 -20.19
N LEU A 589 9.61 20.68 -19.27
CA LEU A 589 10.00 19.53 -18.44
C LEU A 589 9.41 18.20 -18.93
N SER A 590 8.86 18.17 -20.15
CA SER A 590 8.25 16.98 -20.76
C SER A 590 9.19 16.25 -21.73
N LYS A 591 8.70 15.14 -22.33
CA LYS A 591 9.37 14.48 -23.46
C LYS A 591 9.26 15.27 -24.77
N SER A 592 8.42 16.30 -24.82
CA SER A 592 8.18 17.12 -26.00
C SER A 592 8.52 18.59 -25.73
N PRO A 593 9.76 18.92 -25.34
CA PRO A 593 10.14 20.31 -25.05
C PRO A 593 9.90 21.18 -26.29
N GLY A 594 9.32 22.37 -26.04
CA GLY A 594 8.97 23.34 -27.08
C GLY A 594 7.67 23.05 -27.84
N PHE A 595 6.88 22.04 -27.46
CA PHE A 595 5.56 21.84 -28.04
C PHE A 595 4.58 22.92 -27.55
N ASP A 596 4.05 23.71 -28.48
CA ASP A 596 3.02 24.71 -28.16
C ASP A 596 1.63 24.07 -28.23
N ILE A 597 1.14 23.63 -27.06
CA ILE A 597 -0.19 23.04 -26.94
C ILE A 597 -1.30 24.06 -27.24
N LEU A 598 -1.05 25.36 -27.01
CA LEU A 598 -2.05 26.38 -27.28
C LEU A 598 -2.18 26.61 -28.79
N GLU A 599 -1.06 26.65 -29.52
CA GLU A 599 -1.05 26.66 -30.99
C GLU A 599 -1.74 25.41 -31.55
N PHE A 600 -1.47 24.24 -30.96
CA PHE A 600 -2.15 23.01 -31.35
C PHE A 600 -3.68 23.17 -31.31
N PHE A 601 -4.24 23.74 -30.24
CA PHE A 601 -5.69 23.94 -30.16
C PHE A 601 -6.20 25.09 -31.03
N ARG A 602 -5.43 26.17 -31.19
CA ARG A 602 -5.79 27.32 -32.05
C ARG A 602 -5.94 26.99 -33.53
N LYS A 603 -5.45 25.83 -34.00
CA LYS A 603 -5.75 25.33 -35.35
C LYS A 603 -7.26 25.08 -35.57
N ASP A 604 -8.04 24.93 -34.50
CA ASP A 604 -9.49 24.91 -34.56
C ASP A 604 -10.05 26.33 -34.37
N LYS A 605 -10.82 26.81 -35.35
CA LYS A 605 -11.36 28.18 -35.37
C LYS A 605 -12.33 28.45 -34.22
N ASP A 606 -13.05 27.43 -33.76
CA ASP A 606 -13.99 27.58 -32.65
C ASP A 606 -13.26 27.64 -31.31
N PHE A 607 -12.15 26.88 -31.17
CA PHE A 607 -11.27 27.05 -30.02
C PHE A 607 -10.65 28.46 -30.00
N GLU A 608 -10.16 28.95 -31.14
CA GLU A 608 -9.57 30.29 -31.24
C GLU A 608 -10.55 31.40 -30.82
N ARG A 609 -11.79 31.34 -31.32
CA ARG A 609 -12.88 32.27 -30.92
C ARG A 609 -13.21 32.18 -29.43
N LEU A 610 -13.25 30.97 -28.88
CA LEU A 610 -13.50 30.76 -27.46
C LEU A 610 -12.36 31.36 -26.63
N PHE A 611 -11.13 31.04 -26.98
CA PHE A 611 -9.93 31.47 -26.25
C PHE A 611 -9.64 32.97 -26.38
N ALA A 612 -10.18 33.65 -27.40
CA ALA A 612 -10.11 35.11 -27.52
C ALA A 612 -10.74 35.86 -26.32
N ASN A 613 -11.63 35.20 -25.58
CA ASN A 613 -12.26 35.74 -24.36
C ASN A 613 -11.46 35.45 -23.08
N TYR A 614 -10.22 34.98 -23.21
CA TYR A 614 -9.32 34.73 -22.10
C TYR A 614 -8.09 35.64 -22.19
N SER A 615 -7.83 36.39 -21.14
CA SER A 615 -6.65 37.25 -21.02
C SER A 615 -5.60 36.60 -20.12
N LEU A 616 -4.32 36.88 -20.40
CA LEU A 616 -3.22 36.48 -19.53
C LEU A 616 -3.46 37.02 -18.11
N ASP A 617 -3.43 36.13 -17.12
CA ASP A 617 -3.61 36.47 -15.71
C ASP A 617 -2.28 36.42 -14.97
N ARG A 618 -1.64 35.24 -14.96
CA ARG A 618 -0.39 35.00 -14.21
C ARG A 618 0.54 34.05 -14.98
N LYS A 619 1.83 34.08 -14.65
CA LYS A 619 2.83 33.14 -15.16
C LYS A 619 3.65 32.58 -14.01
N SER A 620 3.94 31.29 -14.08
CA SER A 620 4.98 30.64 -13.30
C SER A 620 6.16 30.27 -14.21
N VAL A 621 7.15 29.57 -13.65
CA VAL A 621 8.30 29.08 -14.42
C VAL A 621 7.87 28.11 -15.53
N ILE A 622 6.79 27.34 -15.36
CA ILE A 622 6.39 26.26 -16.28
C ILE A 622 4.94 26.32 -16.76
N TYR A 623 4.11 27.18 -16.16
CA TYR A 623 2.69 27.28 -16.48
C TYR A 623 2.27 28.73 -16.71
N THR A 624 1.38 28.94 -17.68
CA THR A 624 0.73 30.23 -17.91
C THR A 624 -0.76 30.12 -17.56
N SER A 625 -1.27 31.04 -16.77
CA SER A 625 -2.69 31.15 -16.39
C SER A 625 -3.40 32.17 -17.26
N TYR A 626 -4.54 31.78 -17.81
CA TYR A 626 -5.44 32.63 -18.57
C TYR A 626 -6.80 32.68 -17.88
N LYS A 627 -7.32 33.89 -17.67
CA LYS A 627 -8.60 34.12 -16.99
C LYS A 627 -9.65 34.59 -17.98
N LYS A 628 -10.85 34.03 -17.84
CA LYS A 628 -12.03 34.38 -18.64
C LYS A 628 -12.47 35.83 -18.40
N ALA A 629 -12.91 36.52 -19.44
CA ALA A 629 -13.57 37.82 -19.34
C ALA A 629 -14.84 37.73 -18.46
N ALA A 630 -15.05 38.71 -17.58
CA ALA A 630 -16.07 38.64 -16.53
C ALA A 630 -17.51 38.66 -17.07
N ASP A 631 -17.73 39.31 -18.21
CA ASP A 631 -19.00 39.53 -18.89
C ASP A 631 -19.30 38.51 -20.00
N TRP A 632 -18.35 37.62 -20.29
CA TRP A 632 -18.49 36.65 -21.36
C TRP A 632 -18.96 35.28 -20.85
N GLN A 633 -20.06 34.79 -21.42
CA GLN A 633 -20.54 33.42 -21.28
C GLN A 633 -21.00 32.93 -22.65
N PRO A 634 -20.41 31.84 -23.18
CA PRO A 634 -20.88 31.24 -24.43
C PRO A 634 -22.24 30.56 -24.21
N GLU A 635 -23.01 30.43 -25.29
CA GLU A 635 -24.23 29.63 -25.29
C GLU A 635 -23.88 28.17 -24.94
N ARG A 636 -24.55 27.64 -23.91
CA ARG A 636 -24.35 26.26 -23.45
C ARG A 636 -25.11 25.31 -24.38
N PRO A 637 -24.42 24.40 -25.10
CA PRO A 637 -25.08 23.46 -25.99
C PRO A 637 -26.14 22.59 -25.29
N VAL A 638 -27.15 22.16 -26.04
CA VAL A 638 -28.13 21.17 -25.58
C VAL A 638 -27.42 19.82 -25.39
N GLY A 639 -27.70 19.12 -24.29
CA GLY A 639 -27.10 17.81 -23.99
C GLY A 639 -25.75 17.86 -23.28
N CYS A 640 -25.34 19.03 -22.78
CA CYS A 640 -24.13 19.14 -21.98
C CYS A 640 -24.17 18.31 -20.70
N ARG A 641 -23.11 17.53 -20.47
CA ARG A 641 -22.94 16.77 -19.23
C ARG A 641 -22.86 17.70 -18.02
N THR A 642 -23.46 17.25 -16.92
CA THR A 642 -23.29 17.85 -15.60
C THR A 642 -22.06 17.25 -14.93
N ILE A 643 -21.23 18.10 -14.35
CA ILE A 643 -20.07 17.67 -13.56
C ILE A 643 -20.43 17.77 -12.09
N HIS A 644 -20.39 16.61 -11.43
CA HIS A 644 -20.80 16.39 -10.05
C HIS A 644 -19.65 16.54 -9.06
#